data_AF-A0AAD6SIB4-F1
#
_entry.id   AF-A0AAD6SIB4-F1
#
_cell.length_a   1.000
_cell.length_b   1.000
_cell.length_c   1.000
_cell.angle_alpha   90.00
_cell.angle_beta   90.00
_cell.angle_gamma   90.00
#
_symmetry.space_group_name_H-M   'P 1'
#
loop_
_entity.id
_entity.type
_entity.pdbx_description
1 polymer ?
#
loop_
_entity_poly.entity_id
_entity_poly.type
_entity_poly.pdbx_seq_one_letter_code
_entity_poly.pdbx_strand_id
1 'polypeptide(L)'
;MPLLASKISFAVDASGSTAGLVMEKQKDFVLGMTAAYDSPASVIMWGSYVEKPVSPSQSSWRHRNWGTDPAVIFGDNTVTSEVKSCDMWYLLTDGEIGSPVNFARRTLEVGMANTPVVFVITNRFGAKPSTVNISVGISVFASAPDAAIVFKSTGDGVIYVLAAKGAFEPLTAGFNINLDNWESLPLFPSEALFVTALKDVNIIGAAHRESGAAVDLGRAWQAKHACLVDIDLLLAQISPQSISQDDFLDLLEEETFNSLALLCKTRGLLPALRDWLVARKERASVIEIRDVAGAADILQQLRGSGNLSQPVVGADSLRQKLRAAHQCNLEDYRARLNSQTASPLLPHVNRCLAALTALEKAGYAADILDRRSNRAMRAAVVSSTDVDQQLAALNLDADVEAHRSTCSICCDDDVIMSLALKVSANPGDNTTDFALNFPLAAGATLHNRDVISAQYVCFQCALAMQQMDPGRGSMYNEPIAAVLPLAKYDGVNRKYITNCLATVLTNGLATGASGLVQLLMSLILTTMKTKEWAKATQNDREIQARRQGMLWMLKNLVENLSCRETFDETGAWVSFEKALGWTLRNFADEGIYSWTVRYPVPGFLILLELLGMVDGAEIPETLRFAKLMHEIVTVYMTRIIKPSAAKLAVQRQILKIVFSEFNAEGVPRNIHNDAAINSADAIFQRLTSWLDFPGTTTLIEQIGQTDIAFCLFVEDSHQTPKGYFQRAAEADVHMQTAITKAENLTPAVVEPLFTAMFGGLPRDVDHANITADTIPRFVSPYSPSVLRCGRCTERFDVNGNNPEAIRKARAAHLAQVYAVKDAVPKTANGLPENTARLAAPTTTHVTLHSSVSKSWRSLGRDSRLAILQEVVPGAPVEVAKPRMSAFIASVMDHICLTSARGDIYAQNLKNEVAWVLPSFFSALHTAARMKQQEDVDLELIESSLAARIQWELALESSSRT
;
A
#
# COMPACT_ATOMS: atom_id res chain seq x y z
N MET A 1 50.35 6.68 -13.90
CA MET A 1 50.98 5.41 -14.31
C MET A 1 49.89 4.39 -14.59
N PRO A 2 50.09 3.42 -15.51
CA PRO A 2 49.06 2.42 -15.82
C PRO A 2 48.70 1.58 -14.59
N LEU A 3 47.41 1.35 -14.35
CA LEU A 3 46.93 0.64 -13.18
C LEU A 3 47.55 -0.75 -13.06
N LEU A 4 47.56 -1.54 -14.14
CA LEU A 4 47.99 -2.94 -14.12
C LEU A 4 49.51 -3.13 -13.85
N ALA A 5 50.31 -2.07 -13.98
CA ALA A 5 51.73 -2.09 -13.61
C ALA A 5 51.98 -1.77 -12.12
N SER A 6 50.94 -1.45 -11.36
CA SER A 6 51.03 -0.87 -10.02
C SER A 6 51.18 -1.93 -8.92
N LYS A 7 51.84 -1.59 -7.81
CA LYS A 7 51.89 -2.42 -6.59
C LYS A 7 50.54 -2.35 -5.88
N ILE A 8 49.88 -3.49 -5.68
CA ILE A 8 48.54 -3.54 -5.05
C ILE A 8 48.49 -4.37 -3.77
N SER A 9 47.60 -3.96 -2.87
CA SER A 9 47.27 -4.70 -1.65
C SER A 9 45.77 -4.98 -1.55
N PHE A 10 45.39 -6.22 -1.23
CA PHE A 10 44.00 -6.62 -1.00
C PHE A 10 43.74 -6.74 0.51
N ALA A 11 42.94 -5.84 1.06
CA ALA A 11 42.39 -5.94 2.41
C ALA A 11 41.06 -6.72 2.35
N VAL A 12 41.08 -7.99 2.74
CA VAL A 12 39.95 -8.92 2.64
C VAL A 12 39.30 -9.12 4.01
N ASP A 13 38.02 -8.80 4.10
CA ASP A 13 37.21 -9.04 5.28
C ASP A 13 37.11 -10.55 5.55
N ALA A 14 37.48 -10.93 6.77
CA ALA A 14 37.52 -12.27 7.31
C ALA A 14 36.68 -12.39 8.59
N SER A 15 35.72 -11.47 8.74
CA SER A 15 34.69 -11.48 9.77
C SER A 15 33.81 -12.73 9.68
N GLY A 16 33.04 -12.99 10.74
CA GLY A 16 32.13 -14.13 10.78
C GLY A 16 31.02 -14.07 9.72
N SER A 17 30.63 -12.88 9.26
CA SER A 17 29.56 -12.70 8.26
C SER A 17 29.99 -13.04 6.84
N THR A 18 31.30 -13.06 6.57
CA THR A 18 31.86 -13.48 5.27
C THR A 18 31.94 -15.01 5.09
N ALA A 19 31.51 -15.81 6.08
CA ALA A 19 31.61 -17.26 6.03
C ALA A 19 30.88 -17.89 4.82
N GLY A 20 31.49 -18.91 4.22
CA GLY A 20 30.93 -19.65 3.08
C GLY A 20 31.12 -18.95 1.74
N LEU A 21 30.03 -18.73 1.01
CA LEU A 21 30.05 -18.24 -0.38
C LEU A 21 30.66 -16.85 -0.55
N VAL A 22 30.55 -15.98 0.47
CA VAL A 22 31.12 -14.63 0.42
C VAL A 22 32.65 -14.70 0.37
N MET A 23 33.28 -15.41 1.30
CA MET A 23 34.73 -15.64 1.33
C MET A 23 35.23 -16.34 0.06
N GLU A 24 34.48 -17.31 -0.46
CA GLU A 24 34.80 -17.98 -1.74
C GLU A 24 34.82 -16.96 -2.90
N LYS A 25 33.82 -16.08 -2.97
CA LYS A 25 33.72 -15.08 -4.05
C LYS A 25 34.72 -13.93 -3.88
N GLN A 26 35.07 -13.56 -2.66
CA GLN A 26 36.18 -12.63 -2.38
C GLN A 26 37.51 -13.25 -2.84
N LYS A 27 37.76 -14.52 -2.53
CA LYS A 27 38.93 -15.26 -3.02
C LYS A 27 38.98 -15.31 -4.54
N ASP A 28 37.88 -15.68 -5.20
CA ASP A 28 37.79 -15.72 -6.66
C ASP A 28 38.16 -14.36 -7.27
N PHE A 29 37.67 -13.27 -6.66
CA PHE A 29 37.96 -11.92 -7.11
C PHE A 29 39.45 -11.61 -6.97
N VAL A 30 40.04 -11.82 -5.79
CA VAL A 30 41.46 -11.53 -5.56
C VAL A 30 42.36 -12.34 -6.50
N LEU A 31 42.09 -13.63 -6.69
CA LEU A 31 42.89 -14.47 -7.59
C LEU A 31 42.73 -14.06 -9.06
N GLY A 32 41.50 -13.76 -9.49
CA GLY A 32 41.23 -13.27 -10.84
C GLY A 32 41.90 -11.93 -11.14
N MET A 33 41.90 -11.01 -10.17
CA MET A 33 42.58 -9.72 -10.30
C MET A 33 44.11 -9.88 -10.26
N THR A 34 44.66 -10.68 -9.34
CA THR A 34 46.12 -10.86 -9.17
C THR A 34 46.79 -11.31 -10.46
N ALA A 35 46.14 -12.18 -11.24
CA ALA A 35 46.68 -12.69 -12.50
C ALA A 35 46.93 -11.60 -13.56
N ALA A 36 46.32 -10.43 -13.40
CA ALA A 36 46.40 -9.33 -14.36
C ALA A 36 47.43 -8.24 -14.02
N TYR A 37 48.01 -8.27 -12.81
CA TYR A 37 48.99 -7.27 -12.37
C TYR A 37 50.42 -7.74 -12.56
N ASP A 38 51.29 -6.84 -13.03
CA ASP A 38 52.71 -7.14 -13.27
C ASP A 38 53.52 -7.24 -11.95
N SER A 39 53.06 -6.54 -10.91
CA SER A 39 53.70 -6.50 -9.60
C SER A 39 53.09 -7.53 -8.64
N PRO A 40 53.90 -8.15 -7.74
CA PRO A 40 53.37 -9.06 -6.72
C PRO A 40 52.34 -8.37 -5.82
N ALA A 41 51.14 -8.95 -5.72
CA ALA A 41 50.11 -8.48 -4.82
C ALA A 41 50.27 -9.05 -3.40
N SER A 42 49.82 -8.31 -2.39
CA SER A 42 49.73 -8.77 -0.99
C SER A 42 48.26 -8.93 -0.56
N VAL A 43 47.94 -9.93 0.25
CA VAL A 43 46.63 -10.11 0.90
C VAL A 43 46.75 -9.88 2.40
N ILE A 44 45.83 -9.09 2.95
CA ILE A 44 45.69 -8.75 4.36
C ILE A 44 44.28 -9.16 4.79
N MET A 45 44.16 -10.18 5.64
CA MET A 45 42.87 -10.62 6.17
C MET A 45 42.53 -9.81 7.43
N TRP A 46 41.35 -9.20 7.51
CA TRP A 46 40.95 -8.33 8.63
C TRP A 46 39.58 -8.72 9.22
N GLY A 47 39.31 -8.28 10.45
CA GLY A 47 38.06 -8.54 11.20
C GLY A 47 38.10 -7.76 12.51
N SER A 48 38.09 -8.44 13.65
CA SER A 48 38.46 -7.88 14.97
C SER A 48 39.98 -7.89 15.19
N TYR A 49 40.69 -8.67 14.37
CA TYR A 49 42.14 -8.75 14.33
C TYR A 49 42.58 -8.66 12.86
N VAL A 50 43.85 -8.31 12.64
CA VAL A 50 44.46 -8.25 11.31
C VAL A 50 45.60 -9.26 11.20
N GLU A 51 45.64 -9.99 10.08
CA GLU A 51 46.75 -10.86 9.73
C GLU A 51 47.86 -10.07 9.03
N LYS A 52 49.11 -10.54 9.15
CA LYS A 52 50.24 -9.93 8.43
C LYS A 52 50.07 -10.11 6.91
N PRO A 53 50.58 -9.19 6.08
CA PRO A 53 50.50 -9.32 4.63
C PRO A 53 51.19 -10.60 4.15
N VAL A 54 50.51 -11.37 3.29
CA VAL A 54 51.02 -12.60 2.67
C VAL A 54 50.75 -12.59 1.16
N SER A 55 51.38 -13.48 0.38
CA SER A 55 51.00 -13.64 -1.02
C SER A 55 49.61 -14.28 -1.15
N PRO A 56 48.83 -14.00 -2.20
CA PRO A 56 47.51 -14.62 -2.43
C PRO A 56 47.53 -16.16 -2.38
N SER A 57 48.64 -16.78 -2.83
CA SER A 57 48.86 -18.23 -2.79
C SER A 57 49.11 -18.79 -1.39
N GLN A 58 49.58 -17.96 -0.45
CA GLN A 58 49.87 -18.34 0.94
C GLN A 58 48.73 -18.00 1.90
N SER A 59 47.73 -17.23 1.46
CA SER A 59 46.57 -16.87 2.29
C SER A 59 45.76 -18.10 2.66
N SER A 60 45.31 -18.15 3.92
CA SER A 60 44.53 -19.28 4.43
C SER A 60 43.05 -19.23 4.02
N TRP A 61 42.56 -18.07 3.55
CA TRP A 61 41.16 -17.83 3.14
C TRP A 61 40.13 -18.30 4.20
N ARG A 62 40.37 -17.94 5.47
CA ARG A 62 39.53 -18.34 6.62
C ARG A 62 38.77 -17.14 7.19
N HIS A 63 37.53 -17.35 7.63
CA HIS A 63 36.65 -16.35 8.27
C HIS A 63 36.78 -16.36 9.80
N ARG A 64 38.01 -16.36 10.34
CA ARG A 64 38.27 -16.58 11.78
C ARG A 64 38.58 -15.31 12.56
N ASN A 65 38.47 -14.14 11.93
CA ASN A 65 38.94 -12.90 12.55
C ASN A 65 37.89 -12.23 13.43
N TRP A 66 36.64 -12.76 13.49
CA TRP A 66 35.49 -12.28 14.29
C TRP A 66 35.12 -10.81 14.01
N GLY A 67 33.91 -10.34 14.34
CA GLY A 67 33.52 -8.91 14.25
C GLY A 67 33.83 -8.22 12.91
N THR A 68 33.54 -6.92 12.79
CA THR A 68 33.82 -6.16 11.55
C THR A 68 34.28 -4.76 11.93
N ASP A 69 35.60 -4.57 12.07
CA ASP A 69 36.21 -3.26 12.34
C ASP A 69 37.42 -3.03 11.42
N PRO A 70 37.27 -2.37 10.27
CA PRO A 70 38.37 -2.14 9.34
C PRO A 70 39.46 -1.22 9.91
N ALA A 71 39.20 -0.50 11.01
CA ALA A 71 40.22 0.32 11.68
C ALA A 71 41.38 -0.52 12.23
N VAL A 72 41.19 -1.83 12.46
CA VAL A 72 42.25 -2.74 12.92
C VAL A 72 43.39 -2.90 11.92
N ILE A 73 43.14 -2.63 10.63
CA ILE A 73 44.17 -2.61 9.57
C ILE A 73 45.30 -1.62 9.95
N PHE A 74 44.93 -0.52 10.61
CA PHE A 74 45.85 0.53 11.03
C PHE A 74 46.44 0.30 12.44
N GLY A 75 46.07 -0.80 13.11
CA GLY A 75 46.58 -1.16 14.43
C GLY A 75 47.95 -1.86 14.41
N ASP A 76 48.33 -2.48 13.29
CA ASP A 76 49.63 -3.13 13.10
C ASP A 76 50.52 -2.30 12.15
N ASN A 77 51.73 -1.96 12.60
CA ASN A 77 52.67 -1.14 11.83
C ASN A 77 53.14 -1.81 10.53
N THR A 78 53.23 -3.15 10.51
CA THR A 78 53.63 -3.93 9.32
C THR A 78 52.55 -3.82 8.26
N VAL A 79 51.29 -4.02 8.65
CA VAL A 79 50.14 -3.90 7.77
C VAL A 79 50.02 -2.47 7.26
N THR A 80 50.05 -1.49 8.17
CA THR A 80 49.96 -0.07 7.82
C THR A 80 51.06 0.34 6.84
N SER A 81 52.29 -0.13 7.03
CA SER A 81 53.41 0.16 6.12
C SER A 81 53.19 -0.45 4.74
N GLU A 82 52.65 -1.67 4.67
CA GLU A 82 52.34 -2.33 3.41
C GLU A 82 51.29 -1.53 2.62
N VAL A 83 50.15 -1.18 3.24
CA VAL A 83 49.09 -0.43 2.56
C VAL A 83 49.48 1.02 2.25
N LYS A 84 50.39 1.63 3.02
CA LYS A 84 50.97 2.93 2.63
C LYS A 84 51.85 2.84 1.40
N SER A 85 52.63 1.76 1.29
CA SER A 85 53.61 1.55 0.23
C SER A 85 53.00 1.08 -1.10
N CYS A 86 51.76 0.56 -1.09
CA CYS A 86 51.08 0.16 -2.32
C CYS A 86 50.62 1.39 -3.10
N ASP A 87 50.58 1.31 -4.42
CA ASP A 87 50.06 2.38 -5.29
C ASP A 87 48.52 2.46 -5.20
N MET A 88 47.88 1.32 -4.94
CA MET A 88 46.43 1.18 -4.81
C MET A 88 46.10 0.01 -3.88
N TRP A 89 44.97 0.09 -3.20
CA TRP A 89 44.44 -1.03 -2.43
C TRP A 89 43.00 -1.37 -2.78
N TYR A 90 42.66 -2.64 -2.62
CA TYR A 90 41.30 -3.16 -2.70
C TYR A 90 40.79 -3.43 -1.30
N LEU A 91 39.59 -2.95 -0.98
CA LEU A 91 38.93 -3.22 0.30
C LEU A 91 37.71 -4.11 0.03
N LEU A 92 37.80 -5.39 0.37
CA LEU A 92 36.74 -6.38 0.15
C LEU A 92 35.99 -6.64 1.44
N THR A 93 34.65 -6.67 1.38
CA THR A 93 33.75 -6.91 2.53
C THR A 93 32.36 -7.35 2.05
N ASP A 94 31.45 -7.68 2.96
CA ASP A 94 30.02 -7.87 2.69
C ASP A 94 29.16 -6.60 2.92
N GLY A 95 29.75 -5.54 3.51
CA GLY A 95 29.24 -4.15 3.45
C GLY A 95 28.96 -3.44 4.78
N GLU A 96 29.04 -4.11 5.93
CA GLU A 96 28.53 -3.57 7.21
C GLU A 96 29.60 -3.37 8.29
N ILE A 97 29.71 -2.14 8.84
CA ILE A 97 30.51 -1.82 10.04
C ILE A 97 29.75 -0.98 11.05
N GLY A 98 30.09 -1.14 12.33
CA GLY A 98 29.47 -0.40 13.44
C GLY A 98 29.85 1.08 13.51
N SER A 99 31.00 1.51 12.98
CA SER A 99 31.44 2.91 13.05
C SER A 99 32.30 3.35 11.85
N PRO A 100 31.67 3.85 10.76
CA PRO A 100 32.38 4.44 9.62
C PRO A 100 33.24 5.66 9.98
N VAL A 101 32.84 6.39 11.03
CA VAL A 101 33.55 7.58 11.52
C VAL A 101 34.91 7.23 12.10
N ASN A 102 35.00 6.16 12.89
CA ASN A 102 36.28 5.73 13.45
C ASN A 102 37.26 5.32 12.34
N PHE A 103 36.78 4.60 11.33
CA PHE A 103 37.60 4.18 10.20
C PHE A 103 38.08 5.37 9.35
N ALA A 104 37.21 6.35 9.07
CA ALA A 104 37.58 7.59 8.37
C ALA A 104 38.71 8.34 9.11
N ARG A 105 38.51 8.54 10.42
CA ARG A 105 39.46 9.23 11.29
C ARG A 105 40.81 8.53 11.30
N ARG A 106 40.85 7.20 11.47
CA ARG A 106 42.10 6.43 11.45
C ARG A 106 42.81 6.49 10.10
N THR A 107 42.07 6.43 8.99
CA THR A 107 42.62 6.57 7.64
C THR A 107 43.35 7.91 7.45
N LEU A 108 42.79 8.99 8.00
CA LEU A 108 43.40 10.32 8.00
C LEU A 108 44.63 10.40 8.91
N GLU A 109 44.53 9.88 10.13
CA GLU A 109 45.65 9.86 11.10
C GLU A 109 46.89 9.15 10.54
N VAL A 110 46.69 8.08 9.78
CA VAL A 110 47.81 7.39 9.13
C VAL A 110 48.21 8.02 7.80
N GLY A 111 47.53 9.04 7.29
CA GLY A 111 47.88 9.71 6.03
C GLY A 111 47.55 8.88 4.79
N MET A 112 46.49 8.08 4.85
CA MET A 112 46.05 7.22 3.75
C MET A 112 44.86 7.77 2.97
N ALA A 113 44.35 8.95 3.33
CA ALA A 113 43.17 9.57 2.72
C ALA A 113 43.27 9.68 1.19
N ASN A 114 44.45 10.00 0.65
CA ASN A 114 44.68 10.17 -0.79
C ASN A 114 45.18 8.89 -1.49
N THR A 115 44.93 7.70 -0.92
CA THR A 115 45.34 6.42 -1.53
C THR A 115 44.24 5.91 -2.46
N PRO A 116 44.52 5.67 -3.76
CA PRO A 116 43.55 5.11 -4.69
C PRO A 116 42.94 3.80 -4.19
N VAL A 117 41.62 3.67 -4.23
CA VAL A 117 40.91 2.54 -3.62
C VAL A 117 39.79 1.98 -4.49
N VAL A 118 39.72 0.65 -4.61
CA VAL A 118 38.52 -0.03 -5.12
C VAL A 118 37.87 -0.82 -3.99
N PHE A 119 36.68 -0.38 -3.61
CA PHE A 119 35.87 -1.00 -2.59
C PHE A 119 34.95 -2.05 -3.22
N VAL A 120 35.08 -3.31 -2.79
CA VAL A 120 34.37 -4.45 -3.39
C VAL A 120 33.44 -5.08 -2.36
N ILE A 121 32.15 -4.94 -2.60
CA ILE A 121 31.09 -5.48 -1.76
C ILE A 121 30.68 -6.82 -2.33
N THR A 122 30.90 -7.89 -1.58
CA THR A 122 30.57 -9.26 -1.99
C THR A 122 29.36 -9.73 -1.22
N ASN A 123 28.18 -9.76 -1.86
CA ASN A 123 26.94 -10.15 -1.19
C ASN A 123 25.91 -10.76 -2.18
N ARG A 124 24.75 -11.18 -1.70
CA ARG A 124 23.60 -11.55 -2.55
C ARG A 124 22.86 -10.30 -3.02
N PHE A 125 22.17 -10.41 -4.16
CA PHE A 125 21.29 -9.35 -4.63
C PHE A 125 20.24 -8.99 -3.59
N GLY A 126 20.16 -7.70 -3.26
CA GLY A 126 18.96 -7.10 -2.67
C GLY A 126 17.94 -6.74 -3.74
N ALA A 127 16.78 -6.23 -3.32
CA ALA A 127 15.73 -5.79 -4.25
C ALA A 127 16.21 -4.66 -5.18
N LYS A 128 17.13 -3.81 -4.71
CA LYS A 128 17.67 -2.66 -5.45
C LYS A 128 19.14 -2.41 -5.09
N PRO A 129 19.96 -1.86 -6.01
CA PRO A 129 21.32 -1.41 -5.69
C PRO A 129 21.39 -0.41 -4.53
N SER A 130 20.40 0.48 -4.41
CA SER A 130 20.34 1.53 -3.38
C SER A 130 20.31 0.99 -1.95
N THR A 131 19.86 -0.24 -1.76
CA THR A 131 19.82 -0.92 -0.45
C THR A 131 21.14 -1.58 -0.04
N VAL A 132 22.14 -1.61 -0.93
CA VAL A 132 23.44 -2.19 -0.63
C VAL A 132 24.13 -1.35 0.44
N ASN A 133 24.52 -1.98 1.55
CA ASN A 133 25.26 -1.31 2.61
C ASN A 133 26.70 -1.06 2.13
N ILE A 134 27.13 0.20 2.16
CA ILE A 134 28.46 0.62 1.74
C ILE A 134 29.27 1.24 2.89
N SER A 135 28.82 1.06 4.13
CA SER A 135 29.36 1.71 5.33
C SER A 135 30.86 1.52 5.53
N VAL A 136 31.41 0.36 5.17
CA VAL A 136 32.85 0.06 5.26
C VAL A 136 33.67 0.95 4.33
N GLY A 137 33.19 1.14 3.10
CA GLY A 137 33.95 1.78 2.02
C GLY A 137 33.66 3.26 1.82
N ILE A 138 32.53 3.76 2.30
CA ILE A 138 32.10 5.15 2.04
C ILE A 138 33.08 6.19 2.60
N SER A 139 33.72 5.91 3.72
CA SER A 139 34.72 6.80 4.34
C SER A 139 35.98 6.96 3.49
N VAL A 140 36.47 5.86 2.92
CA VAL A 140 37.65 5.87 2.04
C VAL A 140 37.29 6.36 0.64
N PHE A 141 36.08 6.04 0.15
CA PHE A 141 35.56 6.58 -1.10
C PHE A 141 35.37 8.09 -1.03
N ALA A 142 34.88 8.64 0.09
CA ALA A 142 34.73 10.08 0.25
C ALA A 142 36.10 10.80 0.20
N SER A 143 37.12 10.22 0.83
CA SER A 143 38.43 10.86 1.01
C SER A 143 39.38 10.70 -0.17
N ALA A 144 39.42 9.53 -0.81
CA ALA A 144 40.37 9.26 -1.89
C ALA A 144 39.97 10.00 -3.17
N PRO A 145 40.90 10.62 -3.92
CA PRO A 145 40.58 11.28 -5.19
C PRO A 145 40.19 10.26 -6.26
N ASP A 146 40.89 9.13 -6.31
CA ASP A 146 40.65 8.02 -7.22
C ASP A 146 39.97 6.87 -6.47
N ALA A 147 38.67 6.67 -6.68
CA ALA A 147 37.95 5.60 -5.99
C ALA A 147 36.85 4.97 -6.84
N ALA A 148 36.57 3.68 -6.63
CA ALA A 148 35.36 3.03 -7.13
C ALA A 148 34.70 2.13 -6.09
N ILE A 149 33.37 2.02 -6.18
CA ILE A 149 32.55 1.11 -5.41
C ILE A 149 31.97 0.08 -6.37
N VAL A 150 32.30 -1.17 -6.10
CA VAL A 150 32.01 -2.31 -6.95
C VAL A 150 31.24 -3.34 -6.12
N PHE A 151 30.18 -3.90 -6.71
CA PHE A 151 29.39 -4.97 -6.11
C PHE A 151 29.64 -6.28 -6.86
N LYS A 152 30.09 -7.31 -6.15
CA LYS A 152 30.24 -8.68 -6.67
C LYS A 152 29.12 -9.56 -6.12
N SER A 153 28.28 -10.06 -7.02
CA SER A 153 27.20 -10.97 -6.66
C SER A 153 27.74 -12.34 -6.27
N THR A 154 27.25 -12.87 -5.16
CA THR A 154 27.57 -14.24 -4.71
C THR A 154 26.82 -15.33 -5.48
N GLY A 155 25.74 -14.99 -6.19
CA GLY A 155 24.91 -15.96 -6.91
C GLY A 155 25.50 -16.36 -8.26
N ASP A 156 25.77 -15.36 -9.10
CA ASP A 156 26.25 -15.53 -10.48
C ASP A 156 27.71 -15.08 -10.68
N GLY A 157 28.33 -14.44 -9.68
CA GLY A 157 29.70 -13.94 -9.78
C GLY A 157 29.85 -12.62 -10.55
N VAL A 158 28.75 -12.03 -11.01
CA VAL A 158 28.76 -10.81 -11.82
C VAL A 158 29.19 -9.60 -11.00
N ILE A 159 29.93 -8.70 -11.63
CA ILE A 159 30.50 -7.49 -11.04
C ILE A 159 29.75 -6.26 -11.57
N TYR A 160 29.20 -5.45 -10.67
CA TYR A 160 28.51 -4.19 -10.98
C TYR A 160 29.31 -3.02 -10.43
N VAL A 161 29.36 -1.90 -11.14
CA VAL A 161 29.97 -0.66 -10.63
C VAL A 161 28.87 0.26 -10.10
N LEU A 162 28.85 0.48 -8.79
CA LEU A 162 27.85 1.34 -8.13
C LEU A 162 28.21 2.82 -8.27
N ALA A 163 29.49 3.15 -8.15
CA ALA A 163 30.01 4.51 -8.33
C ALA A 163 31.51 4.47 -8.63
N ALA A 164 32.00 5.47 -9.36
CA ALA A 164 33.43 5.67 -9.59
C ALA A 164 33.77 7.15 -9.73
N LYS A 165 34.97 7.55 -9.34
CA LYS A 165 35.50 8.91 -9.47
C LYS A 165 37.01 8.92 -9.71
N GLY A 166 37.53 10.08 -10.10
CA GLY A 166 38.94 10.26 -10.45
C GLY A 166 39.32 9.39 -11.64
N ALA A 167 40.43 8.68 -11.52
CA ALA A 167 40.95 7.75 -12.52
C ALA A 167 39.98 6.62 -12.90
N PHE A 168 39.04 6.26 -12.03
CA PHE A 168 38.09 5.17 -12.25
C PHE A 168 36.77 5.62 -12.89
N GLU A 169 36.52 6.92 -13.06
CA GLU A 169 35.30 7.45 -13.69
C GLU A 169 34.96 6.80 -15.06
N PRO A 170 35.93 6.44 -15.93
CA PRO A 170 35.62 5.75 -17.19
C PRO A 170 34.83 4.45 -17.03
N LEU A 171 34.88 3.79 -15.86
CA LEU A 171 34.06 2.61 -15.56
C LEU A 171 32.56 2.89 -15.54
N THR A 172 32.19 4.15 -15.33
CA THR A 172 30.81 4.64 -15.25
C THR A 172 30.43 5.56 -16.40
N ALA A 173 31.40 5.97 -17.23
CA ALA A 173 31.18 6.90 -18.33
C ALA A 173 30.21 6.33 -19.36
N GLY A 174 29.18 7.11 -19.72
CA GLY A 174 28.16 6.71 -20.69
C GLY A 174 26.95 5.96 -20.11
N PHE A 175 26.93 5.69 -18.79
CA PHE A 175 25.78 5.11 -18.10
C PHE A 175 24.98 6.18 -17.35
N ASN A 176 23.65 6.11 -17.45
CA ASN A 176 22.76 6.88 -16.58
C ASN A 176 22.47 6.04 -15.33
N ILE A 177 23.42 6.05 -14.39
CA ILE A 177 23.37 5.26 -13.16
C ILE A 177 22.09 5.59 -12.39
N ASN A 178 21.28 4.56 -12.13
CA ASN A 178 20.09 4.65 -11.31
C ASN A 178 20.10 3.51 -10.27
N LEU A 179 20.38 3.83 -9.02
CA LEU A 179 20.47 2.83 -7.96
C LEU A 179 19.13 2.20 -7.58
N ASP A 180 18.00 2.57 -8.21
CA ASP A 180 16.74 1.84 -8.08
C ASP A 180 16.67 0.55 -8.92
N ASN A 181 17.56 0.36 -9.90
CA ASN A 181 17.57 -0.84 -10.74
C ASN A 181 18.99 -1.29 -11.11
N TRP A 182 19.28 -2.59 -10.94
CA TRP A 182 20.58 -3.20 -11.26
C TRP A 182 20.95 -3.12 -12.74
N GLU A 183 19.97 -3.09 -13.64
CA GLU A 183 20.20 -3.05 -15.10
C GLU A 183 20.75 -1.70 -15.59
N SER A 184 20.64 -0.64 -14.79
CA SER A 184 21.17 0.68 -15.13
C SER A 184 22.68 0.81 -14.88
N LEU A 185 23.27 -0.19 -14.22
CA LEU A 185 24.65 -0.16 -13.76
C LEU A 185 25.59 -0.81 -14.77
N PRO A 186 26.83 -0.30 -14.92
CA PRO A 186 27.88 -1.00 -15.64
C PRO A 186 28.07 -2.41 -15.08
N LEU A 187 27.98 -3.41 -15.96
CA LEU A 187 28.03 -4.83 -15.63
C LEU A 187 29.23 -5.50 -16.31
N PHE A 188 29.97 -6.28 -15.52
CA PHE A 188 31.09 -7.10 -15.97
C PHE A 188 30.84 -8.56 -15.56
N PRO A 189 30.58 -9.45 -16.53
CA PRO A 189 30.32 -10.87 -16.25
C PRO A 189 31.45 -11.66 -15.57
N SER A 190 32.69 -11.13 -15.56
CA SER A 190 33.85 -11.80 -14.97
C SER A 190 34.98 -10.82 -14.62
N GLU A 191 35.92 -11.24 -13.78
CA GLU A 191 37.13 -10.50 -13.44
C GLU A 191 37.96 -10.16 -14.69
N ALA A 192 38.02 -11.07 -15.68
CA ALA A 192 38.78 -10.85 -16.92
C ALA A 192 38.22 -9.66 -17.74
N LEU A 193 36.90 -9.52 -17.79
CA LEU A 193 36.25 -8.39 -18.46
C LEU A 193 36.41 -7.10 -17.64
N PHE A 194 36.33 -7.20 -16.31
CA PHE A 194 36.57 -6.06 -15.43
C PHE A 194 38.03 -5.55 -15.55
N VAL A 195 39.02 -6.45 -15.56
CA VAL A 195 40.43 -6.15 -15.83
C VAL A 195 40.62 -5.44 -17.18
N THR A 196 39.87 -5.87 -18.21
CA THR A 196 39.95 -5.23 -19.53
C THR A 196 39.50 -3.78 -19.47
N ALA A 197 38.45 -3.46 -18.71
CA ALA A 197 38.00 -2.08 -18.50
C ALA A 197 38.99 -1.23 -17.68
N LEU A 198 39.87 -1.87 -16.90
CA LEU A 198 40.89 -1.19 -16.10
C LEU A 198 42.19 -0.91 -16.85
N LYS A 199 42.38 -1.41 -18.09
CA LYS A 199 43.63 -1.24 -18.84
C LYS A 199 44.02 0.21 -19.09
N ASP A 200 43.01 1.06 -19.31
CA ASP A 200 43.21 2.48 -19.63
C ASP A 200 43.20 3.39 -18.39
N VAL A 201 43.03 2.81 -17.20
CA VAL A 201 43.03 3.55 -15.93
C VAL A 201 44.46 3.92 -15.55
N ASN A 202 44.68 5.20 -15.25
CA ASN A 202 45.96 5.73 -14.83
C ASN A 202 45.85 6.37 -13.43
N ILE A 203 46.65 5.89 -12.48
CA ILE A 203 46.67 6.39 -11.10
C ILE A 203 47.99 7.09 -10.75
N ILE A 204 48.00 7.78 -9.60
CA ILE A 204 49.20 8.38 -9.01
C ILE A 204 49.88 7.36 -8.08
N GLY A 205 51.13 6.99 -8.40
CA GLY A 205 51.90 6.02 -7.61
C GLY A 205 52.31 6.54 -6.23
N ALA A 206 52.59 5.63 -5.30
CA ALA A 206 52.88 5.90 -3.89
C ALA A 206 53.95 6.96 -3.65
N ALA A 207 55.01 6.99 -4.46
CA ALA A 207 56.12 7.93 -4.33
C ALA A 207 55.75 9.40 -4.65
N HIS A 208 54.66 9.64 -5.38
CA HIS A 208 54.25 10.97 -5.84
C HIS A 208 52.97 11.47 -5.15
N ARG A 209 52.45 10.74 -4.15
CA ARG A 209 51.24 11.13 -3.42
C ARG A 209 51.58 12.14 -2.33
N GLU A 210 50.82 13.22 -2.26
CA GLU A 210 50.90 14.18 -1.16
C GLU A 210 50.43 13.52 0.15
N SER A 211 51.27 13.57 1.18
CA SER A 211 50.94 13.08 2.52
C SER A 211 50.23 14.17 3.31
N GLY A 212 48.99 13.93 3.75
CA GLY A 212 48.25 14.90 4.56
C GLY A 212 46.77 14.56 4.76
N ALA A 213 46.08 15.40 5.55
CA ALA A 213 44.64 15.32 5.80
C ALA A 213 43.79 16.10 4.78
N ALA A 214 44.44 16.88 3.91
CA ALA A 214 43.83 17.65 2.84
C ALA A 214 43.29 16.71 1.76
N VAL A 215 42.09 17.02 1.28
CA VAL A 215 41.29 16.20 0.36
C VAL A 215 40.84 17.01 -0.83
N ASP A 216 40.57 16.31 -1.92
CA ASP A 216 40.01 16.89 -3.14
C ASP A 216 38.49 17.03 -3.01
N LEU A 217 37.95 18.19 -3.40
CA LEU A 217 36.50 18.45 -3.41
C LEU A 217 35.83 18.19 -4.77
N GLY A 218 36.59 17.78 -5.80
CA GLY A 218 36.07 17.41 -7.11
C GLY A 218 36.66 18.21 -8.26
N ARG A 219 36.25 17.89 -9.49
CA ARG A 219 36.84 18.46 -10.72
C ARG A 219 36.55 19.93 -10.87
N ALA A 220 35.32 20.36 -10.57
CA ALA A 220 34.95 21.78 -10.61
C ALA A 220 35.84 22.63 -9.70
N TRP A 221 36.15 22.13 -8.50
CA TRP A 221 37.04 22.79 -7.55
C TRP A 221 38.50 22.79 -8.05
N GLN A 222 39.02 21.63 -8.43
CA GLN A 222 40.38 21.48 -8.98
C GLN A 222 40.63 22.38 -10.19
N ALA A 223 39.66 22.48 -11.11
CA ALA A 223 39.78 23.30 -12.30
C ALA A 223 39.90 24.80 -12.00
N LYS A 224 39.30 25.27 -10.90
CA LYS A 224 39.29 26.68 -10.50
C LYS A 224 40.45 27.04 -9.56
N HIS A 225 40.75 26.17 -8.59
CA HIS A 225 41.62 26.49 -7.45
C HIS A 225 42.93 25.69 -7.41
N ALA A 226 43.03 24.57 -8.14
CA ALA A 226 44.21 23.69 -8.20
C ALA A 226 44.83 23.35 -6.83
N CYS A 227 44.00 23.21 -5.79
CA CYS A 227 44.44 22.99 -4.41
C CYS A 227 43.56 21.98 -3.67
N LEU A 228 44.15 21.30 -2.69
CA LEU A 228 43.43 20.42 -1.75
C LEU A 228 42.91 21.23 -0.57
N VAL A 229 41.79 20.79 0.02
CA VAL A 229 41.14 21.46 1.14
C VAL A 229 41.32 20.64 2.41
N ASP A 230 41.89 21.28 3.44
CA ASP A 230 41.87 20.74 4.80
C ASP A 230 40.55 21.14 5.48
N ILE A 231 39.66 20.16 5.66
CA ILE A 231 38.31 20.37 6.20
C ILE A 231 38.36 20.84 7.66
N ASP A 232 39.31 20.33 8.43
CA ASP A 232 39.44 20.66 9.85
C ASP A 232 39.92 22.12 9.99
N LEU A 233 40.86 22.54 9.14
CA LEU A 233 41.30 23.93 9.06
C LEU A 233 40.19 24.87 8.54
N LEU A 234 39.47 24.47 7.49
CA LEU A 234 38.36 25.25 6.91
C LEU A 234 37.27 25.55 7.93
N LEU A 235 36.82 24.52 8.67
CA LEU A 235 35.68 24.65 9.59
C LEU A 235 36.08 25.21 10.96
N ALA A 236 37.28 24.91 11.47
CA ALA A 236 37.67 25.31 12.81
C ALA A 236 38.45 26.65 12.87
N GLN A 237 39.18 27.02 11.81
CA GLN A 237 40.10 28.15 11.84
C GLN A 237 39.73 29.29 10.87
N ILE A 238 38.97 29.02 9.82
CA ILE A 238 38.58 30.03 8.83
C ILE A 238 37.15 30.51 9.07
N SER A 239 37.00 31.81 9.31
CA SER A 239 35.69 32.45 9.39
C SER A 239 35.05 32.48 8.00
N PRO A 240 33.78 32.11 7.80
CA PRO A 240 33.17 32.12 6.47
C PRO A 240 33.08 33.54 5.88
N GLN A 241 33.10 34.58 6.72
CA GLN A 241 33.10 35.98 6.28
C GLN A 241 34.46 36.44 5.74
N SER A 242 35.57 35.76 6.05
CA SER A 242 36.89 36.09 5.52
C SER A 242 37.15 35.47 4.14
N ILE A 243 36.30 34.56 3.67
CA ILE A 243 36.35 34.01 2.32
C ILE A 243 35.68 34.98 1.35
N SER A 244 36.31 35.20 0.19
CA SER A 244 35.74 36.03 -0.88
C SER A 244 34.38 35.48 -1.32
N GLN A 245 33.51 36.33 -1.85
CA GLN A 245 32.17 35.90 -2.25
C GLN A 245 32.22 34.83 -3.34
N ASP A 246 33.14 34.95 -4.29
CA ASP A 246 33.29 34.03 -5.42
C ASP A 246 33.83 32.67 -4.94
N ASP A 247 34.87 32.65 -4.11
CA ASP A 247 35.42 31.40 -3.56
C ASP A 247 34.39 30.68 -2.66
N PHE A 248 33.58 31.44 -1.94
CA PHE A 248 32.50 30.88 -1.13
C PHE A 248 31.41 30.27 -2.02
N LEU A 249 31.01 30.93 -3.11
CA LEU A 249 30.05 30.38 -4.07
C LEU A 249 30.60 29.11 -4.75
N ASP A 250 31.89 29.05 -5.05
CA ASP A 250 32.56 27.86 -5.57
C ASP A 250 32.50 26.68 -4.59
N LEU A 251 32.66 26.93 -3.28
CA LEU A 251 32.46 25.91 -2.23
C LEU A 251 31.01 25.44 -2.14
N LEU A 252 30.05 26.28 -2.53
CA LEU A 252 28.63 25.96 -2.56
C LEU A 252 28.16 25.35 -3.90
N GLU A 253 29.01 25.26 -4.93
CA GLU A 253 28.66 24.55 -6.15
C GLU A 253 28.32 23.08 -5.87
N GLU A 254 27.43 22.52 -6.69
CA GLU A 254 26.76 21.26 -6.36
C GLU A 254 27.76 20.10 -6.18
N GLU A 255 28.72 19.93 -7.09
CA GLU A 255 29.76 18.90 -7.00
C GLU A 255 30.66 19.12 -5.76
N THR A 256 31.22 20.32 -5.63
CA THR A 256 32.13 20.70 -4.54
C THR A 256 31.48 20.52 -3.16
N PHE A 257 30.26 21.02 -3.01
CA PHE A 257 29.51 20.96 -1.76
C PHE A 257 29.13 19.53 -1.41
N ASN A 258 28.76 18.70 -2.38
CA ASN A 258 28.42 17.31 -2.15
C ASN A 258 29.63 16.52 -1.62
N SER A 259 30.82 16.73 -2.20
CA SER A 259 32.07 16.16 -1.71
C SER A 259 32.36 16.62 -0.29
N LEU A 260 32.30 17.94 -0.03
CA LEU A 260 32.51 18.53 1.29
C LEU A 260 31.54 17.98 2.34
N ALA A 261 30.25 17.91 2.01
CA ALA A 261 29.21 17.41 2.91
C ALA A 261 29.40 15.91 3.21
N LEU A 262 29.73 15.09 2.20
CA LEU A 262 29.99 13.66 2.38
C LEU A 262 31.22 13.41 3.25
N LEU A 263 32.28 14.19 3.05
CA LEU A 263 33.47 14.19 3.91
C LEU A 263 33.11 14.57 5.36
N CYS A 264 32.32 15.63 5.55
CA CYS A 264 31.86 16.02 6.88
C CYS A 264 30.99 14.94 7.53
N LYS A 265 30.12 14.25 6.78
CA LYS A 265 29.32 13.13 7.31
C LYS A 265 30.20 11.98 7.79
N THR A 266 31.12 11.53 6.94
CA THR A 266 32.01 10.41 7.26
C THR A 266 32.98 10.74 8.39
N ARG A 267 33.27 12.02 8.65
CA ARG A 267 34.09 12.49 9.78
C ARG A 267 33.28 12.91 11.02
N GLY A 268 31.95 12.96 10.96
CA GLY A 268 31.11 13.44 12.07
C GLY A 268 31.10 14.96 12.27
N LEU A 269 31.44 15.74 11.24
CA LEU A 269 31.57 17.21 11.24
C LEU A 269 30.37 17.96 10.63
N LEU A 270 29.25 17.28 10.35
CA LEU A 270 28.04 17.92 9.79
C LEU A 270 27.52 19.10 10.63
N PRO A 271 27.49 19.04 11.99
CA PRO A 271 27.08 20.17 12.80
C PRO A 271 27.98 21.41 12.58
N ALA A 272 29.29 21.22 12.51
CA ALA A 272 30.25 22.30 12.29
C ALA A 272 30.05 22.95 10.91
N LEU A 273 29.84 22.15 9.85
CA LEU A 273 29.56 22.67 8.52
C LEU A 273 28.23 23.44 8.45
N ARG A 274 27.20 22.99 9.18
CA ARG A 274 25.94 23.73 9.30
C ARG A 274 26.16 25.10 9.95
N ASP A 275 26.82 25.14 11.09
CA ASP A 275 27.05 26.38 11.84
C ASP A 275 27.88 27.36 11.00
N TRP A 276 28.86 26.85 10.26
CA TRP A 276 29.68 27.61 9.33
C TRP A 276 28.86 28.25 8.19
N LEU A 277 27.94 27.50 7.56
CA LEU A 277 27.03 28.05 6.55
C LEU A 277 26.05 29.09 7.12
N VAL A 278 25.49 28.83 8.30
CA VAL A 278 24.57 29.75 8.99
C VAL A 278 25.26 31.06 9.33
N ALA A 279 26.54 31.03 9.71
CA ALA A 279 27.31 32.22 10.01
C ALA A 279 27.48 33.15 8.78
N ARG A 280 27.54 32.61 7.55
CA ARG A 280 27.60 33.40 6.30
C ARG A 280 26.23 33.80 5.76
N LYS A 281 25.14 33.21 6.26
CA LYS A 281 23.78 33.50 5.80
C LYS A 281 23.46 34.96 6.07
N GLU A 282 23.51 35.79 5.02
CA GLU A 282 23.08 37.17 5.09
C GLU A 282 21.62 37.19 5.56
N ARG A 283 21.35 37.93 6.64
CA ARG A 283 19.99 38.13 7.12
C ARG A 283 19.27 38.95 6.07
N ALA A 284 18.42 38.32 5.26
CA ALA A 284 17.43 39.04 4.49
C ALA A 284 16.70 39.96 5.47
N SER A 285 16.76 41.27 5.28
CA SER A 285 15.92 42.20 6.03
C SER A 285 14.49 41.83 5.69
N VAL A 286 13.80 41.16 6.62
CA VAL A 286 12.39 40.81 6.46
C VAL A 286 11.62 42.13 6.43
N ILE A 287 11.11 42.51 5.26
CA ILE A 287 10.27 43.70 5.10
C ILE A 287 8.84 43.28 5.45
N GLU A 288 8.53 43.28 6.73
CA GLU A 288 7.18 42.97 7.21
C GLU A 288 6.17 44.01 6.70
N ILE A 289 4.96 43.57 6.34
CA ILE A 289 3.80 44.46 6.26
C ILE A 289 3.50 44.89 7.70
N ARG A 290 4.01 46.06 8.05
CA ARG A 290 3.84 46.66 9.38
C ARG A 290 2.58 47.48 9.40
N ASP A 291 1.93 47.49 10.56
CA ASP A 291 0.81 48.39 10.80
C ASP A 291 1.33 49.81 11.12
N VAL A 292 1.76 50.53 10.08
CA VAL A 292 2.28 51.91 10.21
C VAL A 292 1.18 52.94 10.41
N ALA A 293 -0.07 52.60 10.08
CA ALA A 293 -1.22 53.49 10.16
C ALA A 293 -2.27 53.11 11.23
N GLY A 294 -1.97 52.14 12.10
CA GLY A 294 -2.80 51.80 13.26
C GLY A 294 -4.12 51.08 12.94
N ALA A 295 -4.15 50.27 11.88
CA ALA A 295 -5.27 49.42 11.50
C ALA A 295 -5.71 48.47 12.63
N ALA A 296 -4.77 47.91 13.41
CA ALA A 296 -5.08 47.06 14.55
C ALA A 296 -5.87 47.83 15.63
N ASP A 297 -5.40 49.02 16.03
CA ASP A 297 -6.10 49.83 17.04
C ASP A 297 -7.53 50.21 16.58
N ILE A 298 -7.70 50.48 15.28
CA ILE A 298 -9.01 50.77 14.68
C ILE A 298 -9.91 49.52 14.72
N LEU A 299 -9.37 48.34 14.42
CA LEU A 299 -10.09 47.07 14.54
C LEU A 299 -10.50 46.75 15.98
N GLN A 300 -9.67 47.10 16.97
CA GLN A 300 -9.99 46.91 18.37
C GLN A 300 -11.16 47.81 18.80
N GLN A 301 -11.19 49.05 18.30
CA GLN A 301 -12.32 49.97 18.51
C GLN A 301 -13.60 49.46 17.83
N LEU A 302 -13.48 48.86 16.64
CA LEU A 302 -14.60 48.23 15.93
C LEU A 302 -15.12 46.95 16.60
N ARG A 303 -14.28 46.19 17.32
CA ARG A 303 -14.71 45.02 18.12
C ARG A 303 -15.53 45.41 19.35
N GLY A 304 -15.39 46.65 19.84
CA GLY A 304 -16.08 47.16 21.02
C GLY A 304 -15.58 46.53 22.32
N SER A 305 -15.72 47.27 23.42
CA SER A 305 -15.42 46.79 24.78
C SER A 305 -16.50 45.78 25.22
N GLY A 306 -16.39 44.52 24.79
CA GLY A 306 -17.01 43.33 25.41
C GLY A 306 -18.54 43.17 25.35
N ASN A 307 -19.32 44.21 25.02
CA ASN A 307 -20.78 44.12 24.93
C ASN A 307 -21.24 44.03 23.47
N LEU A 308 -21.51 42.80 23.01
CA LEU A 308 -22.00 42.45 21.66
C LEU A 308 -23.37 43.06 21.28
N SER A 309 -24.03 43.77 22.19
CA SER A 309 -25.43 44.19 22.06
C SER A 309 -25.63 45.66 21.70
N GLN A 310 -24.57 46.48 21.62
CA GLN A 310 -24.68 47.89 21.25
C GLN A 310 -23.88 48.20 19.98
N PRO A 311 -24.49 48.88 18.99
CA PRO A 311 -23.77 49.30 17.79
C PRO A 311 -22.65 50.27 18.18
N VAL A 312 -21.45 50.02 17.65
CA VAL A 312 -20.28 50.88 17.88
C VAL A 312 -20.58 52.29 17.34
N VAL A 313 -20.61 53.28 18.23
CA VAL A 313 -20.85 54.68 17.87
C VAL A 313 -19.72 55.14 16.95
N GLY A 314 -20.06 55.57 15.73
CA GLY A 314 -19.08 56.01 14.73
C GLY A 314 -18.42 54.89 13.90
N ALA A 315 -19.01 53.69 13.86
CA ALA A 315 -18.49 52.54 13.11
C ALA A 315 -18.10 52.86 11.66
N ASP A 316 -18.90 53.66 10.94
CA ASP A 316 -18.60 53.99 9.54
C ASP A 316 -17.37 54.90 9.40
N SER A 317 -17.15 55.80 10.36
CA SER A 317 -15.93 56.62 10.42
C SER A 317 -14.71 55.76 10.72
N LEU A 318 -14.84 54.79 11.64
CA LEU A 318 -13.78 53.83 11.94
C LEU A 318 -13.47 52.92 10.74
N ARG A 319 -14.47 52.45 10.00
CA ARG A 319 -14.30 51.69 8.76
C ARG A 319 -13.59 52.49 7.67
N GLN A 320 -13.93 53.77 7.52
CA GLN A 320 -13.23 54.65 6.59
C GLN A 320 -11.75 54.86 6.98
N LYS A 321 -11.47 55.07 8.27
CA LYS A 321 -10.09 55.13 8.79
C LYS A 321 -9.35 53.82 8.58
N LEU A 322 -10.03 52.68 8.76
CA LEU A 322 -9.44 51.36 8.55
C LEU A 322 -9.03 51.16 7.09
N ARG A 323 -9.89 51.53 6.12
CA ARG A 323 -9.55 51.50 4.68
C ARG A 323 -8.33 52.38 4.35
N ALA A 324 -8.27 53.59 4.91
CA ALA A 324 -7.12 54.48 4.72
C ALA A 324 -5.83 53.91 5.35
N ALA A 325 -5.93 53.30 6.53
CA ALA A 325 -4.80 52.67 7.20
C ALA A 325 -4.25 51.47 6.41
N HIS A 326 -5.16 50.64 5.89
CA HIS A 326 -4.88 49.54 4.99
C HIS A 326 -4.12 49.97 3.73
N GLN A 327 -4.58 51.03 3.08
CA GLN A 327 -3.91 51.62 1.92
C GLN A 327 -2.50 52.10 2.25
N CYS A 328 -2.34 52.83 3.37
CA CYS A 328 -1.05 53.36 3.82
C CYS A 328 -0.04 52.25 4.17
N ASN A 329 -0.48 51.20 4.86
CA ASN A 329 0.36 50.04 5.18
C ASN A 329 0.89 49.35 3.92
N LEU A 330 0.06 49.28 2.87
CA LEU A 330 0.43 48.68 1.59
C LEU A 330 1.40 49.55 0.80
N GLU A 331 1.24 50.87 0.84
CA GLU A 331 2.14 51.84 0.17
C GLU A 331 3.53 51.88 0.80
N ASP A 332 3.62 51.95 2.13
CA ASP A 332 4.88 51.91 2.88
C ASP A 332 5.60 50.56 2.69
N TYR A 333 4.85 49.47 2.59
CA TYR A 333 5.39 48.17 2.21
C TYR A 333 5.99 48.18 0.79
N ARG A 334 5.25 48.67 -0.22
CA ARG A 334 5.75 48.78 -1.62
C ARG A 334 7.02 49.62 -1.72
N ALA A 335 7.08 50.74 -1.00
CA ALA A 335 8.25 51.61 -0.98
C ALA A 335 9.50 50.89 -0.44
N ARG A 336 9.34 50.08 0.61
CA ARG A 336 10.44 49.31 1.21
C ARG A 336 10.85 48.14 0.32
N LEU A 337 9.90 47.43 -0.29
CA LEU A 337 10.18 46.35 -1.24
C LEU A 337 11.04 46.82 -2.41
N ASN A 338 10.69 47.97 -3.00
CA ASN A 338 11.43 48.55 -4.13
C ASN A 338 12.86 49.01 -3.77
N SER A 339 13.17 49.14 -2.48
CA SER A 339 14.49 49.58 -1.99
C SER A 339 15.47 48.44 -1.71
N GLN A 340 15.03 47.17 -1.78
CA GLN A 340 15.84 46.01 -1.40
C GLN A 340 16.58 45.44 -2.61
N THR A 341 17.91 45.30 -2.49
CA THR A 341 18.74 44.55 -3.45
C THR A 341 18.79 43.09 -3.04
N ALA A 342 18.41 42.17 -3.94
CA ALA A 342 18.44 40.74 -3.67
C ALA A 342 19.89 40.26 -3.48
N SER A 343 20.16 39.56 -2.37
CA SER A 343 21.46 38.92 -2.16
C SER A 343 21.64 37.74 -3.12
N PRO A 344 22.69 37.71 -3.94
CA PRO A 344 22.97 36.58 -4.81
C PRO A 344 23.37 35.31 -4.04
N LEU A 345 23.79 35.44 -2.77
CA LEU A 345 24.36 34.34 -1.98
C LEU A 345 23.30 33.48 -1.27
N LEU A 346 22.18 34.10 -0.88
CA LEU A 346 21.14 33.47 -0.06
C LEU A 346 20.51 32.21 -0.68
N PRO A 347 20.21 32.14 -1.99
CA PRO A 347 19.68 30.93 -2.61
C PRO A 347 20.63 29.73 -2.50
N HIS A 348 21.94 29.97 -2.68
CA HIS A 348 22.96 28.92 -2.63
C HIS A 348 23.13 28.36 -1.21
N VAL A 349 23.21 29.24 -0.20
CA VAL A 349 23.32 28.81 1.20
C VAL A 349 22.11 27.98 1.63
N ASN A 350 20.88 28.40 1.27
CA ASN A 350 19.67 27.66 1.62
C ASN A 350 19.62 26.28 0.95
N ARG A 351 20.06 26.17 -0.31
CA ARG A 351 20.20 24.88 -1.01
C ARG A 351 21.16 23.95 -0.26
N CYS A 352 22.33 24.45 0.13
CA CYS A 352 23.35 23.68 0.83
C CYS A 352 22.89 23.23 2.24
N LEU A 353 22.20 24.09 2.99
CA LEU A 353 21.60 23.72 4.28
C LEU A 353 20.52 22.62 4.15
N ALA A 354 19.73 22.68 3.07
CA ALA A 354 18.77 21.62 2.76
C ALA A 354 19.47 20.29 2.43
N ALA A 355 20.55 20.34 1.64
CA ALA A 355 21.37 19.17 1.31
C ALA A 355 22.02 18.53 2.56
N LEU A 356 22.52 19.32 3.52
CA LEU A 356 23.06 18.79 4.79
C LEU A 356 22.00 18.05 5.62
N THR A 357 20.80 18.62 5.70
CA THR A 357 19.69 18.00 6.45
C THR A 357 19.28 16.66 5.83
N ALA A 358 19.29 16.56 4.50
CA ALA A 358 19.07 15.29 3.80
C ALA A 358 20.22 14.30 4.02
N LEU A 359 21.45 14.79 4.16
CA LEU A 359 22.63 13.95 4.39
C LEU A 359 22.64 13.34 5.81
N GLU A 360 22.22 14.09 6.82
CA GLU A 360 22.11 13.61 8.20
C GLU A 360 21.09 12.48 8.38
N LYS A 361 19.93 12.57 7.71
CA LYS A 361 18.84 11.58 7.85
C LYS A 361 19.14 10.24 7.19
N ALA A 362 20.03 10.23 6.20
CA ALA A 362 20.31 9.01 5.47
C ALA A 362 21.28 8.10 6.22
N GLY A 363 21.12 6.79 6.00
CA GLY A 363 22.11 5.81 6.43
C GLY A 363 23.39 5.85 5.60
N TYR A 364 24.14 4.75 5.65
CA TYR A 364 25.34 4.51 4.83
C TYR A 364 25.08 3.44 3.75
N ALA A 365 23.85 3.38 3.24
CA ALA A 365 23.54 2.55 2.07
C ALA A 365 23.92 3.28 0.77
N ALA A 366 23.89 2.58 -0.36
CA ALA A 366 24.34 3.12 -1.65
C ALA A 366 23.50 4.32 -2.12
N ASP A 367 22.27 4.49 -1.61
CA ASP A 367 21.44 5.69 -1.79
C ASP A 367 22.09 7.00 -1.30
N ILE A 368 23.15 6.93 -0.49
CA ILE A 368 23.99 8.10 -0.17
C ILE A 368 24.71 8.64 -1.40
N LEU A 369 24.95 7.80 -2.42
CA LEU A 369 25.69 8.13 -3.65
C LEU A 369 24.76 8.63 -4.77
N ASP A 370 23.56 8.05 -4.90
CA ASP A 370 22.56 8.45 -5.89
C ASP A 370 21.48 9.31 -5.24
N ARG A 371 21.63 10.62 -5.36
CA ARG A 371 20.65 11.56 -4.81
C ARG A 371 20.01 12.43 -5.86
N ARG A 372 19.32 11.76 -6.78
CA ARG A 372 18.07 12.30 -7.36
C ARG A 372 16.79 11.80 -6.70
N SER A 373 16.85 11.02 -5.60
CA SER A 373 15.62 10.52 -4.94
C SER A 373 14.95 11.59 -4.06
N ASN A 374 14.00 12.30 -4.67
CA ASN A 374 13.23 13.44 -4.14
C ASN A 374 12.24 13.10 -3.00
N ARG A 375 12.36 11.95 -2.33
CA ARG A 375 11.31 11.47 -1.41
C ARG A 375 11.55 11.88 0.04
N ALA A 376 12.78 11.70 0.56
CA ALA A 376 13.18 12.20 1.87
C ALA A 376 13.77 13.62 1.83
N MET A 377 14.04 14.15 0.62
CA MET A 377 14.60 15.50 0.37
C MET A 377 13.65 16.67 0.71
N ARG A 378 12.39 16.39 1.08
CA ARG A 378 11.33 17.39 1.25
C ARG A 378 10.97 17.62 2.71
N ALA A 379 11.94 18.07 3.48
CA ALA A 379 11.66 18.66 4.78
C ALA A 379 12.68 19.76 5.04
N ALA A 380 12.70 20.77 4.16
CA ALA A 380 13.10 22.09 4.62
C ALA A 380 12.12 22.49 5.72
N VAL A 381 12.63 22.83 6.89
CA VAL A 381 11.79 23.44 7.93
C VAL A 381 11.51 24.86 7.46
N VAL A 382 10.29 25.10 6.98
CA VAL A 382 9.74 26.43 6.77
C VAL A 382 9.54 27.02 8.15
N SER A 383 10.39 27.99 8.49
CA SER A 383 10.22 28.78 9.70
C SER A 383 9.10 29.81 9.50
N SER A 384 8.54 30.33 10.59
CA SER A 384 7.63 31.48 10.52
C SER A 384 8.29 32.66 9.80
N THR A 385 9.60 32.85 9.99
CA THR A 385 10.40 33.86 9.29
C THR A 385 10.41 33.66 7.77
N ASP A 386 10.39 32.42 7.27
CA ASP A 386 10.31 32.15 5.83
C ASP A 386 8.91 32.46 5.28
N VAL A 387 7.85 32.25 6.08
CA VAL A 387 6.49 32.66 5.72
C VAL A 387 6.39 34.18 5.67
N ASP A 388 6.93 34.88 6.66
CA ASP A 388 6.95 36.35 6.73
C ASP A 388 7.76 36.97 5.58
N GLN A 389 8.87 36.34 5.19
CA GLN A 389 9.64 36.74 4.00
C GLN A 389 8.88 36.54 2.68
N GLN A 390 8.01 35.53 2.58
CA GLN A 390 7.19 35.32 1.37
C GLN A 390 5.92 36.17 1.40
N LEU A 391 5.38 36.48 2.58
CA LEU A 391 4.35 37.51 2.75
C LEU A 391 4.85 38.82 2.15
N ALA A 392 6.13 39.12 2.39
CA ALA A 392 6.86 40.27 1.86
C ALA A 392 7.16 40.23 0.36
N ALA A 393 6.66 39.24 -0.39
CA ALA A 393 6.80 39.19 -1.85
C ALA A 393 5.46 38.90 -2.56
N LEU A 394 4.35 38.81 -1.82
CA LEU A 394 3.01 38.56 -2.37
C LEU A 394 2.62 39.61 -3.41
N ASN A 395 2.03 39.16 -4.51
CA ASN A 395 1.43 40.04 -5.49
C ASN A 395 -0.06 40.24 -5.16
N LEU A 396 -0.40 41.42 -4.65
CA LEU A 396 -1.76 41.81 -4.23
C LEU A 396 -2.30 42.99 -5.06
N ASP A 397 -1.71 43.27 -6.23
CA ASP A 397 -2.11 44.40 -7.05
C ASP A 397 -3.55 44.27 -7.57
N ALA A 398 -4.15 45.40 -7.95
CA ALA A 398 -5.52 45.43 -8.48
C ALA A 398 -5.70 44.50 -9.69
N ASP A 399 -4.64 44.37 -10.48
CA ASP A 399 -4.60 43.65 -11.76
C ASP A 399 -4.38 42.13 -11.59
N VAL A 400 -4.13 41.68 -10.36
CA VAL A 400 -3.93 40.26 -10.06
C VAL A 400 -5.27 39.53 -10.13
N GLU A 401 -5.28 38.40 -10.84
CA GLU A 401 -6.40 37.47 -10.85
C GLU A 401 -6.64 36.91 -9.43
N ALA A 402 -7.74 37.31 -8.82
CA ALA A 402 -8.09 37.01 -7.44
C ALA A 402 -9.61 36.98 -7.26
N HIS A 403 -10.09 36.24 -6.25
CA HIS A 403 -11.47 36.31 -5.82
C HIS A 403 -11.70 37.56 -4.96
N ARG A 404 -12.52 38.47 -5.49
CA ARG A 404 -12.86 39.73 -4.84
C ARG A 404 -14.31 39.74 -4.39
N SER A 405 -14.56 40.33 -3.22
CA SER A 405 -15.92 40.46 -2.65
C SER A 405 -15.96 41.61 -1.65
N THR A 406 -17.13 41.84 -1.05
CA THR A 406 -17.32 42.84 0.00
C THR A 406 -16.86 42.29 1.36
N CYS A 407 -16.00 43.01 2.06
CA CYS A 407 -15.55 42.61 3.40
C CYS A 407 -16.58 43.00 4.48
N SER A 408 -16.95 42.05 5.35
CA SER A 408 -17.89 42.30 6.46
C SER A 408 -17.33 43.20 7.58
N ILE A 409 -16.01 43.42 7.64
CA ILE A 409 -15.36 44.23 8.68
C ILE A 409 -15.14 45.67 8.20
N CYS A 410 -14.31 45.85 7.17
CA CYS A 410 -13.99 47.19 6.65
C CYS A 410 -15.07 47.75 5.72
N CYS A 411 -16.03 46.91 5.27
CA CYS A 411 -17.08 47.26 4.31
C CYS A 411 -16.53 47.87 3.03
N ASP A 412 -15.33 47.45 2.63
CA ASP A 412 -14.79 47.76 1.32
C ASP A 412 -15.32 46.76 0.29
N ASP A 413 -15.65 47.27 -0.87
CA ASP A 413 -16.11 46.50 -2.00
C ASP A 413 -14.90 46.14 -2.88
N ASP A 414 -14.96 45.00 -3.57
CA ASP A 414 -13.94 44.57 -4.53
C ASP A 414 -12.52 44.32 -3.93
N VAL A 415 -12.47 43.82 -2.70
CA VAL A 415 -11.20 43.48 -2.02
C VAL A 415 -10.86 42.00 -2.11
N ILE A 416 -9.56 41.68 -2.14
CA ILE A 416 -9.08 40.29 -2.15
C ILE A 416 -9.50 39.60 -0.85
N MET A 417 -10.32 38.56 -0.99
CA MET A 417 -10.83 37.77 0.13
C MET A 417 -9.79 36.76 0.62
N SER A 418 -10.03 36.13 1.77
CA SER A 418 -9.06 35.22 2.38
C SER A 418 -9.69 33.99 3.04
N LEU A 419 -8.88 32.94 3.20
CA LEU A 419 -9.16 31.78 4.04
C LEU A 419 -8.22 31.80 5.25
N ALA A 420 -8.79 31.83 6.45
CA ALA A 420 -8.02 31.73 7.69
C ALA A 420 -7.89 30.26 8.11
N LEU A 421 -6.67 29.85 8.47
CA LEU A 421 -6.35 28.48 8.86
C LEU A 421 -5.93 28.40 10.33
N LYS A 422 -6.46 27.40 11.02
CA LYS A 422 -6.10 26.96 12.38
C LYS A 422 -5.02 25.89 12.30
N VAL A 423 -4.21 25.73 13.34
CA VAL A 423 -3.22 24.64 13.42
C VAL A 423 -3.95 23.28 13.32
N SER A 424 -3.45 22.36 12.50
CA SER A 424 -3.96 20.98 12.51
C SER A 424 -3.78 20.34 13.88
N ALA A 425 -4.73 19.51 14.32
CA ALA A 425 -4.67 18.89 15.65
C ALA A 425 -3.42 18.01 15.83
N ASN A 426 -3.03 17.29 14.77
CA ASN A 426 -1.83 16.44 14.72
C ASN A 426 -1.09 16.65 13.38
N PRO A 427 -0.28 17.72 13.23
CA PRO A 427 0.41 18.01 11.97
C PRO A 427 1.42 16.92 11.57
N GLY A 428 1.96 16.17 12.54
CA GLY A 428 2.89 15.06 12.28
C GLY A 428 2.27 13.93 11.46
N ASP A 429 0.96 13.68 11.59
CA ASP A 429 0.25 12.63 10.86
C ASP A 429 0.24 12.90 9.34
N ASN A 430 0.33 14.18 8.95
CA ASN A 430 0.40 14.63 7.56
C ASN A 430 1.80 14.47 6.93
N THR A 431 2.77 13.97 7.69
CA THR A 431 4.15 13.72 7.23
C THR A 431 4.52 12.24 7.17
N THR A 432 3.57 11.36 7.49
CA THR A 432 3.75 9.90 7.39
C THR A 432 3.88 9.44 5.95
N ASP A 433 4.49 8.27 5.72
CA ASP A 433 4.55 7.65 4.39
C ASP A 433 3.15 7.51 3.76
N PHE A 434 2.12 7.21 4.57
CA PHE A 434 0.74 7.18 4.10
C PHE A 434 0.31 8.55 3.57
N ALA A 435 0.52 9.63 4.32
CA ALA A 435 0.12 10.97 3.91
C ALA A 435 0.90 11.50 2.70
N LEU A 436 2.18 11.12 2.56
CA LEU A 436 3.00 11.46 1.41
C LEU A 436 2.57 10.74 0.13
N ASN A 437 2.15 9.48 0.25
CA ASN A 437 1.64 8.68 -0.88
C ASN A 437 0.18 9.00 -1.23
N PHE A 438 -0.64 9.39 -0.25
CA PHE A 438 -2.08 9.58 -0.40
C PHE A 438 -2.57 10.90 0.22
N PRO A 439 -2.09 12.06 -0.27
CA PRO A 439 -2.38 13.37 0.34
C PRO A 439 -3.87 13.73 0.33
N LEU A 440 -4.64 13.34 -0.69
CA LEU A 440 -6.10 13.56 -0.71
C LEU A 440 -6.80 12.78 0.40
N ALA A 441 -6.34 11.55 0.67
CA ALA A 441 -6.89 10.70 1.73
C ALA A 441 -6.50 11.21 3.12
N ALA A 442 -5.25 11.64 3.30
CA ALA A 442 -4.78 12.25 4.53
C ALA A 442 -5.51 13.57 4.84
N GLY A 443 -5.89 14.36 3.84
CA GLY A 443 -6.65 15.59 4.06
C GLY A 443 -8.09 15.36 4.52
N ALA A 444 -8.65 14.18 4.22
CA ALA A 444 -10.01 13.79 4.57
C ALA A 444 -10.13 13.16 5.97
N THR A 445 -9.03 13.06 6.72
CA THR A 445 -9.03 12.47 8.06
C THR A 445 -9.64 13.39 9.11
N LEU A 446 -10.04 12.80 10.25
CA LEU A 446 -10.70 13.52 11.34
C LEU A 446 -9.83 14.63 11.95
N HIS A 447 -8.52 14.43 12.09
CA HIS A 447 -7.61 15.42 12.70
C HIS A 447 -7.42 16.69 11.87
N ASN A 448 -7.80 16.64 10.58
CA ASN A 448 -7.71 17.75 9.64
C ASN A 448 -9.06 18.47 9.46
N ARG A 449 -10.17 17.92 9.94
CA ARG A 449 -11.54 18.42 9.68
C ARG A 449 -11.81 19.86 10.14
N ASP A 450 -11.08 20.35 11.13
CA ASP A 450 -11.29 21.65 11.77
C ASP A 450 -10.19 22.67 11.47
N VAL A 451 -9.38 22.46 10.43
CA VAL A 451 -8.30 23.38 10.04
C VAL A 451 -8.82 24.70 9.48
N ILE A 452 -9.88 24.70 8.66
CA ILE A 452 -10.39 25.94 8.05
C ILE A 452 -11.32 26.66 9.04
N SER A 453 -11.06 27.95 9.30
CA SER A 453 -11.94 28.83 10.09
C SER A 453 -13.18 29.26 9.30
N ALA A 454 -14.28 29.51 10.00
CA ALA A 454 -15.49 30.10 9.40
C ALA A 454 -15.31 31.58 9.00
N GLN A 455 -14.21 32.23 9.42
CA GLN A 455 -13.93 33.62 9.08
C GLN A 455 -13.79 33.79 7.56
N TYR A 456 -14.56 34.72 7.00
CA TYR A 456 -14.51 35.09 5.58
C TYR A 456 -14.48 36.60 5.43
N VAL A 457 -13.27 37.17 5.41
CA VAL A 457 -13.01 38.62 5.36
C VAL A 457 -11.85 38.91 4.40
N CYS A 458 -11.59 40.19 4.09
CA CYS A 458 -10.47 40.54 3.23
C CYS A 458 -9.13 40.16 3.88
N PHE A 459 -8.14 39.90 3.03
CA PHE A 459 -6.82 39.44 3.44
C PHE A 459 -6.17 40.36 4.49
N GLN A 460 -6.32 41.68 4.33
CA GLN A 460 -5.71 42.66 5.23
C GLN A 460 -6.39 42.71 6.61
N CYS A 461 -7.73 42.63 6.67
CA CYS A 461 -8.45 42.54 7.94
C CYS A 461 -8.08 41.24 8.68
N ALA A 462 -7.98 40.12 7.96
CA ALA A 462 -7.60 38.84 8.55
C ALA A 462 -6.18 38.86 9.13
N LEU A 463 -5.20 39.41 8.38
CA LEU A 463 -3.83 39.56 8.87
C LEU A 463 -3.73 40.48 10.10
N ALA A 464 -4.37 41.65 10.04
CA ALA A 464 -4.34 42.60 11.15
C ALA A 464 -4.95 42.00 12.43
N MET A 465 -6.01 41.19 12.31
CA MET A 465 -6.58 40.46 13.45
C MET A 465 -5.67 39.37 13.98
N GLN A 466 -4.99 38.63 13.10
CA GLN A 466 -4.01 37.62 13.50
C GLN A 466 -2.83 38.24 14.27
N GLN A 467 -2.34 39.39 13.80
CA GLN A 467 -1.22 40.11 14.42
C GLN A 467 -1.58 40.75 15.78
N MET A 468 -2.83 41.18 15.95
CA MET A 468 -3.31 41.81 17.19
C MET A 468 -3.32 40.84 18.38
N ASP A 469 -3.86 39.64 18.19
CA ASP A 469 -3.98 38.63 19.25
C ASP A 469 -3.81 37.22 18.66
N PRO A 470 -2.60 36.63 18.72
CA PRO A 470 -2.34 35.30 18.19
C PRO A 470 -3.24 34.19 18.79
N GLY A 471 -3.75 34.40 20.00
CA GLY A 471 -4.67 33.46 20.68
C GLY A 471 -6.15 33.66 20.30
N ARG A 472 -6.51 34.83 19.75
CA ARG A 472 -7.90 35.21 19.35
C ARG A 472 -7.93 35.91 18.00
N GLY A 473 -7.12 35.42 17.07
CA GLY A 473 -6.82 36.03 15.78
C GLY A 473 -7.98 36.05 14.78
N SER A 474 -9.15 35.53 15.15
CA SER A 474 -10.36 35.52 14.30
C SER A 474 -11.50 36.37 14.86
N MET A 475 -12.51 36.64 14.03
CA MET A 475 -13.74 37.36 14.41
C MET A 475 -14.59 36.57 15.41
N TYR A 476 -14.33 35.27 15.52
CA TYR A 476 -14.97 34.34 16.44
C TYR A 476 -14.06 33.97 17.62
N ASN A 477 -12.97 34.72 17.85
CA ASN A 477 -11.94 34.46 18.87
C ASN A 477 -11.27 33.08 18.73
N GLU A 478 -11.10 32.59 17.51
CA GLU A 478 -10.32 31.38 17.24
C GLU A 478 -8.82 31.71 17.06
N PRO A 479 -7.90 30.84 17.48
CA PRO A 479 -6.48 31.00 17.19
C PRO A 479 -6.21 30.72 15.70
N ILE A 480 -5.68 31.71 14.99
CA ILE A 480 -5.37 31.62 13.55
C ILE A 480 -3.86 31.47 13.36
N ALA A 481 -3.47 30.40 12.69
CA ALA A 481 -2.08 30.06 12.42
C ALA A 481 -1.56 30.68 11.13
N ALA A 482 -2.39 30.76 10.09
CA ALA A 482 -2.03 31.41 8.83
C ALA A 482 -3.26 31.95 8.11
N VAL A 483 -3.05 32.95 7.25
CA VAL A 483 -4.08 33.52 6.37
C VAL A 483 -3.64 33.33 4.92
N LEU A 484 -4.50 32.71 4.11
CA LEU A 484 -4.30 32.53 2.67
C LEU A 484 -5.10 33.57 1.89
N PRO A 485 -4.48 34.36 0.99
CA PRO A 485 -5.24 35.19 0.06
C PRO A 485 -5.92 34.30 -0.98
N LEU A 486 -7.13 34.67 -1.39
CA LEU A 486 -7.80 34.08 -2.55
C LEU A 486 -7.28 34.72 -3.83
N ALA A 487 -5.99 34.53 -4.09
CA ALA A 487 -5.28 35.00 -5.29
C ALA A 487 -4.83 33.80 -6.15
N LYS A 488 -4.53 34.06 -7.42
CA LYS A 488 -4.07 33.04 -8.36
C LYS A 488 -2.87 32.27 -7.80
N TYR A 489 -2.89 30.94 -7.97
CA TYR A 489 -1.86 30.06 -7.44
C TYR A 489 -0.67 29.95 -8.42
N ASP A 490 0.09 31.03 -8.58
CA ASP A 490 1.25 31.09 -9.47
C ASP A 490 2.40 31.90 -8.86
N GLY A 491 3.56 31.88 -9.52
CA GLY A 491 4.73 32.70 -9.19
C GLY A 491 5.01 32.80 -7.68
N VAL A 492 4.94 34.02 -7.14
CA VAL A 492 5.22 34.31 -5.73
C VAL A 492 4.07 33.93 -4.80
N ASN A 493 2.82 34.06 -5.26
CA ASN A 493 1.62 33.67 -4.52
C ASN A 493 1.62 32.16 -4.21
N ARG A 494 2.03 31.35 -5.19
CA ARG A 494 2.24 29.90 -5.02
C ARG A 494 3.21 29.59 -3.89
N LYS A 495 4.32 30.31 -3.80
CA LYS A 495 5.35 30.07 -2.78
C LYS A 495 4.87 30.46 -1.39
N TYR A 496 4.20 31.61 -1.26
CA TYR A 496 3.57 32.02 0.01
C TYR A 496 2.52 31.01 0.48
N ILE A 497 1.56 30.65 -0.38
CA ILE A 497 0.50 29.70 -0.05
C ILE A 497 1.09 28.36 0.39
N THR A 498 2.10 27.85 -0.33
CA THR A 498 2.77 26.59 0.03
C THR A 498 3.45 26.65 1.40
N ASN A 499 4.11 27.76 1.73
CA ASN A 499 4.80 27.92 3.01
C ASN A 499 3.83 28.05 4.18
N CYS A 500 2.71 28.77 3.99
CA CYS A 500 1.62 28.80 4.96
C CYS A 500 1.07 27.40 5.22
N LEU A 501 0.84 26.62 4.15
CA LEU A 501 0.36 25.24 4.28
C LEU A 501 1.37 24.35 5.00
N ALA A 502 2.67 24.47 4.73
CA ALA A 502 3.68 23.70 5.44
C ALA A 502 3.66 24.01 6.95
N THR A 503 3.53 25.28 7.32
CA THR A 503 3.46 25.71 8.73
C THR A 503 2.24 25.13 9.43
N VAL A 504 1.07 25.19 8.78
CA VAL A 504 -0.20 24.76 9.37
C VAL A 504 -0.41 23.25 9.38
N LEU A 505 -0.07 22.58 8.29
CA LEU A 505 -0.42 21.18 8.04
C LEU A 505 0.67 20.21 8.45
N THR A 506 1.95 20.61 8.40
CA THR A 506 3.09 19.71 8.59
C THR A 506 4.11 20.24 9.58
N ASN A 507 3.70 21.17 10.45
CA ASN A 507 4.54 21.80 11.47
C ASN A 507 5.84 22.40 10.89
N GLY A 508 5.72 23.04 9.73
CA GLY A 508 6.83 23.65 8.99
C GLY A 508 7.58 22.69 8.07
N LEU A 509 7.29 21.39 8.05
CA LEU A 509 8.03 20.46 7.17
C LEU A 509 7.54 20.58 5.73
N ALA A 510 8.37 21.10 4.82
CA ALA A 510 8.03 21.27 3.41
C ALA A 510 7.98 19.94 2.63
N THR A 511 6.92 19.14 2.78
CA THR A 511 6.69 17.83 2.14
C THR A 511 6.42 17.88 0.62
N GLY A 512 6.57 19.06 0.02
CA GLY A 512 6.40 19.33 -1.41
C GLY A 512 5.06 20.00 -1.73
N ALA A 513 5.11 21.02 -2.58
CA ALA A 513 3.96 21.85 -2.92
C ALA A 513 2.74 21.04 -3.41
N SER A 514 2.97 19.99 -4.21
CA SER A 514 1.88 19.16 -4.72
C SER A 514 1.10 18.42 -3.63
N GLY A 515 1.80 17.81 -2.66
CA GLY A 515 1.15 17.09 -1.56
C GLY A 515 0.38 18.03 -0.62
N LEU A 516 1.00 19.16 -0.26
CA LEU A 516 0.38 20.18 0.61
C LEU A 516 -0.87 20.80 -0.01
N VAL A 517 -0.85 21.06 -1.31
CA VAL A 517 -2.01 21.61 -2.01
C VAL A 517 -3.12 20.57 -2.15
N GLN A 518 -2.79 19.30 -2.43
CA GLN A 518 -3.78 18.22 -2.44
C GLN A 518 -4.43 18.03 -1.05
N LEU A 519 -3.66 18.15 0.03
CA LEU A 519 -4.21 18.19 1.40
C LEU A 519 -5.21 19.35 1.55
N LEU A 520 -4.85 20.56 1.10
CA LEU A 520 -5.74 21.73 1.13
C LEU A 520 -7.02 21.53 0.30
N MET A 521 -6.92 20.96 -0.90
CA MET A 521 -8.09 20.66 -1.75
C MET A 521 -9.07 19.73 -1.01
N SER A 522 -8.54 18.68 -0.38
CA SER A 522 -9.32 17.73 0.42
C SER A 522 -9.98 18.40 1.63
N LEU A 523 -9.25 19.30 2.32
CA LEU A 523 -9.78 20.10 3.43
C LEU A 523 -10.94 21.01 3.00
N ILE A 524 -10.78 21.72 1.88
CA ILE A 524 -11.81 22.63 1.34
C ILE A 524 -13.07 21.83 0.99
N LEU A 525 -12.94 20.72 0.25
CA LEU A 525 -14.07 19.87 -0.12
C LEU A 525 -14.77 19.27 1.10
N THR A 526 -14.01 18.74 2.06
CA THR A 526 -14.56 18.17 3.29
C THR A 526 -15.27 19.22 4.14
N THR A 527 -14.74 20.43 4.22
CA THR A 527 -15.37 21.56 4.91
C THR A 527 -16.71 21.91 4.28
N MET A 528 -16.75 22.07 2.96
CA MET A 528 -17.98 22.37 2.20
C MET A 528 -19.06 21.28 2.29
N LYS A 529 -18.67 20.02 2.57
CA LYS A 529 -19.60 18.90 2.77
C LYS A 529 -20.10 18.79 4.20
N THR A 530 -19.24 19.05 5.18
CA THR A 530 -19.51 18.67 6.57
C THR A 530 -19.87 19.83 7.49
N LYS A 531 -19.56 21.08 7.14
CA LYS A 531 -19.78 22.25 8.00
C LYS A 531 -20.99 23.07 7.54
N GLU A 532 -21.96 23.29 8.42
CA GLU A 532 -23.18 24.06 8.10
C GLU A 532 -22.91 25.43 7.48
N TRP A 533 -21.89 26.13 7.99
CA TRP A 533 -21.49 27.46 7.51
C TRP A 533 -20.84 27.47 6.12
N ALA A 534 -20.59 26.32 5.50
CA ALA A 534 -20.01 26.16 4.15
C ALA A 534 -20.85 25.26 3.22
N LYS A 535 -21.97 24.72 3.70
CA LYS A 535 -22.86 23.84 2.92
C LYS A 535 -23.60 24.59 1.82
N ALA A 536 -24.09 23.84 0.83
CA ALA A 536 -24.94 24.39 -0.22
C ALA A 536 -26.33 24.70 0.35
N THR A 537 -26.58 25.95 0.76
CA THR A 537 -27.90 26.42 1.22
C THR A 537 -28.38 27.62 0.41
N GLN A 538 -29.67 27.64 0.06
CA GLN A 538 -30.23 28.67 -0.83
C GLN A 538 -30.54 30.02 -0.13
N ASN A 539 -30.59 30.06 1.20
CA ASN A 539 -31.18 31.20 1.93
C ASN A 539 -30.20 32.15 2.64
N ASP A 540 -28.91 31.83 2.71
CA ASP A 540 -27.92 32.65 3.43
C ASP A 540 -26.83 33.18 2.48
N ARG A 541 -26.79 34.51 2.32
CA ARG A 541 -25.84 35.21 1.44
C ARG A 541 -24.39 35.09 1.91
N GLU A 542 -24.14 35.04 3.21
CA GLU A 542 -22.80 34.91 3.77
C GLU A 542 -22.23 33.51 3.51
N ILE A 543 -23.06 32.47 3.72
CA ILE A 543 -22.71 31.08 3.41
C ILE A 543 -22.43 30.94 1.91
N GLN A 544 -23.24 31.56 1.05
CA GLN A 544 -23.03 31.54 -0.40
C GLN A 544 -21.73 32.22 -0.82
N ALA A 545 -21.44 33.42 -0.31
CA ALA A 545 -20.21 34.15 -0.62
C ALA A 545 -18.96 33.36 -0.19
N ARG A 546 -18.98 32.80 1.03
CA ARG A 546 -17.89 31.97 1.55
C ARG A 546 -17.69 30.71 0.70
N ARG A 547 -18.77 30.02 0.35
CA ARG A 547 -18.72 28.83 -0.51
C ARG A 547 -18.19 29.16 -1.91
N GLN A 548 -18.59 30.28 -2.49
CA GLN A 548 -18.08 30.75 -3.78
C GLN A 548 -16.57 31.00 -3.73
N GLY A 549 -16.06 31.65 -2.69
CA GLY A 549 -14.62 31.84 -2.49
C GLY A 549 -13.85 30.52 -2.36
N MET A 550 -14.41 29.55 -1.62
CA MET A 550 -13.83 28.20 -1.50
C MET A 550 -13.81 27.44 -2.83
N LEU A 551 -14.90 27.50 -3.59
CA LEU A 551 -14.97 26.87 -4.93
C LEU A 551 -14.01 27.54 -5.92
N TRP A 552 -13.90 28.87 -5.88
CA TRP A 552 -12.94 29.60 -6.71
C TRP A 552 -11.50 29.16 -6.39
N MET A 553 -11.15 29.10 -5.09
CA MET A 553 -9.83 28.64 -4.68
C MET A 553 -9.55 27.21 -5.16
N LEU A 554 -10.52 26.33 -5.02
CA LEU A 554 -10.39 24.94 -5.43
C LEU A 554 -10.13 24.82 -6.94
N LYS A 555 -10.87 25.55 -7.78
CA LYS A 555 -10.64 25.61 -9.24
C LYS A 555 -9.26 26.16 -9.58
N ASN A 556 -8.89 27.30 -8.99
CA ASN A 556 -7.58 27.92 -9.15
C ASN A 556 -6.44 26.94 -8.80
N LEU A 557 -6.59 26.14 -7.75
CA LEU A 557 -5.61 25.11 -7.38
C LEU A 557 -5.59 23.94 -8.38
N VAL A 558 -6.73 23.49 -8.91
CA VAL A 558 -6.80 22.40 -9.90
C VAL A 558 -6.11 22.81 -11.21
N GLU A 559 -6.35 24.04 -11.66
CA GLU A 559 -5.81 24.58 -12.92
C GLU A 559 -4.31 24.88 -12.84
N ASN A 560 -3.84 25.46 -11.73
CA ASN A 560 -2.48 25.99 -11.64
C ASN A 560 -1.48 25.08 -10.89
N LEU A 561 -1.94 23.97 -10.31
CA LEU A 561 -1.03 23.01 -9.66
C LEU A 561 -0.32 22.14 -10.70
N SER A 562 0.98 21.90 -10.50
CA SER A 562 1.73 20.89 -11.23
C SER A 562 2.03 19.69 -10.33
N CYS A 563 1.89 18.48 -10.86
CA CYS A 563 2.22 17.23 -10.18
C CYS A 563 2.80 16.21 -11.17
N ARG A 564 3.15 15.03 -10.66
CA ARG A 564 3.57 13.89 -11.49
C ARG A 564 2.34 13.27 -12.14
N GLU A 565 2.39 12.96 -13.43
CA GLU A 565 1.23 12.46 -14.20
C GLU A 565 0.64 11.18 -13.60
N THR A 566 1.51 10.27 -13.16
CA THR A 566 1.15 8.96 -12.57
C THR A 566 1.00 8.99 -11.06
N PHE A 567 1.13 10.18 -10.44
CA PHE A 567 1.20 10.36 -8.97
C PHE A 567 2.31 9.57 -8.25
N ASP A 568 3.21 8.93 -9.01
CA ASP A 568 4.44 8.33 -8.52
C ASP A 568 5.64 9.26 -8.74
N GLU A 569 6.82 8.86 -8.27
CA GLU A 569 8.02 9.70 -8.35
C GLU A 569 8.66 9.74 -9.74
N THR A 570 8.33 8.77 -10.58
CA THR A 570 8.91 8.51 -11.90
C THR A 570 8.17 9.19 -13.04
N GLY A 571 6.90 9.59 -12.84
CA GLY A 571 6.07 10.23 -13.85
C GLY A 571 6.58 11.59 -14.33
N ALA A 572 6.18 12.02 -15.52
CA ALA A 572 6.48 13.37 -16.02
C ALA A 572 5.75 14.44 -15.19
N TRP A 573 6.33 15.64 -15.06
CA TRP A 573 5.62 16.78 -14.49
C TRP A 573 4.58 17.30 -15.48
N VAL A 574 3.33 17.38 -15.04
CA VAL A 574 2.18 17.85 -15.81
C VAL A 574 1.28 18.75 -14.95
N SER A 575 0.29 19.40 -15.55
CA SER A 575 -0.78 20.06 -14.78
C SER A 575 -1.59 19.02 -14.00
N PHE A 576 -2.13 19.42 -12.86
CA PHE A 576 -2.92 18.54 -12.01
C PHE A 576 -4.18 18.06 -12.73
N GLU A 577 -4.82 18.92 -13.52
CA GLU A 577 -5.91 18.55 -14.43
C GLU A 577 -5.54 17.40 -15.38
N LYS A 578 -4.35 17.46 -16.01
CA LYS A 578 -3.88 16.38 -16.89
C LYS A 578 -3.61 15.09 -16.12
N ALA A 579 -3.07 15.18 -14.90
CA ALA A 579 -2.85 14.04 -14.04
C ALA A 579 -4.18 13.41 -13.56
N LEU A 580 -5.19 14.23 -13.25
CA LEU A 580 -6.56 13.74 -12.99
C LEU A 580 -7.08 12.98 -14.22
N GLY A 581 -6.95 13.53 -15.43
CA GLY A 581 -7.31 12.81 -16.66
C GLY A 581 -6.57 11.48 -16.86
N TRP A 582 -5.31 11.37 -16.41
CA TRP A 582 -4.57 10.11 -16.42
C TRP A 582 -5.21 9.05 -15.51
N THR A 583 -5.84 9.41 -14.39
CA THR A 583 -6.50 8.44 -13.49
C THR A 583 -7.65 7.69 -14.18
N LEU A 584 -8.37 8.35 -15.09
CA LEU A 584 -9.41 7.74 -15.92
C LEU A 584 -8.81 6.84 -17.01
N ARG A 585 -7.73 7.29 -17.67
CA ARG A 585 -7.00 6.46 -18.65
C ARG A 585 -6.43 5.20 -18.00
N ASN A 586 -5.79 5.33 -16.85
CA ASN A 586 -5.24 4.20 -16.11
C ASN A 586 -6.34 3.23 -15.67
N PHE A 587 -7.54 3.71 -15.32
CA PHE A 587 -8.68 2.84 -15.09
C PHE A 587 -9.18 2.14 -16.36
N ALA A 588 -9.25 2.85 -17.49
CA ALA A 588 -9.61 2.24 -18.78
C ALA A 588 -8.61 1.15 -19.21
N ASP A 589 -7.32 1.37 -18.95
CA ASP A 589 -6.24 0.46 -19.34
C ASP A 589 -6.09 -0.74 -18.38
N GLU A 590 -6.21 -0.52 -17.06
CA GLU A 590 -5.91 -1.53 -16.04
C GLU A 590 -7.14 -2.04 -15.26
N GLY A 591 -8.31 -1.44 -15.44
CA GLY A 591 -9.55 -1.80 -14.73
C GLY A 591 -9.37 -1.81 -13.21
N ILE A 592 -9.70 -2.94 -12.58
CA ILE A 592 -9.59 -3.12 -11.11
C ILE A 592 -8.15 -3.04 -10.58
N TYR A 593 -7.13 -3.19 -11.43
CA TYR A 593 -5.72 -3.10 -11.03
C TYR A 593 -5.18 -1.68 -11.04
N SER A 594 -5.93 -0.76 -11.62
CA SER A 594 -5.53 0.64 -11.74
C SER A 594 -5.11 1.24 -10.40
N TRP A 595 -4.19 2.19 -10.47
CA TRP A 595 -3.79 3.01 -9.34
C TRP A 595 -5.00 3.70 -8.70
N THR A 596 -5.93 4.19 -9.53
CA THR A 596 -7.16 4.89 -9.10
C THR A 596 -8.02 4.02 -8.18
N VAL A 597 -8.21 2.74 -8.51
CA VAL A 597 -8.98 1.78 -7.70
C VAL A 597 -8.25 1.43 -6.39
N ARG A 598 -6.92 1.41 -6.41
CA ARG A 598 -6.09 1.15 -5.22
C ARG A 598 -5.97 2.35 -4.28
N TYR A 599 -6.35 3.56 -4.71
CA TYR A 599 -6.26 4.77 -3.90
C TYR A 599 -7.18 4.70 -2.66
N PRO A 600 -6.74 5.05 -1.44
CA PRO A 600 -7.57 4.88 -0.23
C PRO A 600 -8.95 5.56 -0.33
N VAL A 601 -10.00 4.91 0.19
CA VAL A 601 -11.40 5.33 0.06
C VAL A 601 -11.64 6.82 0.39
N PRO A 602 -11.17 7.38 1.52
CA PRO A 602 -11.43 8.78 1.84
C PRO A 602 -10.94 9.74 0.76
N GLY A 603 -9.76 9.46 0.19
CA GLY A 603 -9.18 10.29 -0.84
C GLY A 603 -9.67 9.95 -2.24
N PHE A 604 -10.11 8.71 -2.49
CA PHE A 604 -10.77 8.32 -3.74
C PHE A 604 -12.06 9.12 -3.95
N LEU A 605 -12.86 9.31 -2.89
CA LEU A 605 -14.06 10.14 -2.97
C LEU A 605 -13.74 11.61 -3.30
N ILE A 606 -12.66 12.14 -2.72
CA ILE A 606 -12.17 13.48 -3.04
C ILE A 606 -11.67 13.55 -4.50
N LEU A 607 -10.97 12.52 -4.95
CA LEU A 607 -10.48 12.40 -6.33
C LEU A 607 -11.63 12.44 -7.34
N LEU A 608 -12.74 11.73 -7.09
CA LEU A 608 -13.92 11.77 -7.95
C LEU A 608 -14.56 13.16 -8.04
N GLU A 609 -14.59 13.90 -6.93
CA GLU A 609 -15.12 15.28 -6.91
C GLU A 609 -14.23 16.23 -7.70
N LEU A 610 -12.90 16.09 -7.58
CA LEU A 610 -11.94 16.88 -8.35
C LEU A 610 -11.99 16.54 -9.83
N LEU A 611 -12.17 15.26 -10.19
CA LEU A 611 -12.42 14.82 -11.56
C LEU A 611 -13.68 15.47 -12.15
N GLY A 612 -14.74 15.60 -11.36
CA GLY A 612 -15.96 16.30 -11.79
C GLY A 612 -15.78 17.80 -12.04
N MET A 613 -14.62 18.39 -11.68
CA MET A 613 -14.27 19.78 -11.99
C MET A 613 -13.44 19.91 -13.27
N VAL A 614 -12.99 18.79 -13.86
CA VAL A 614 -12.22 18.78 -15.11
C VAL A 614 -13.20 18.79 -16.29
N ASP A 615 -13.03 19.75 -17.20
CA ASP A 615 -13.92 19.89 -18.35
C ASP A 615 -13.87 18.64 -19.26
N GLY A 616 -15.05 18.09 -19.54
CA GLY A 616 -15.20 16.91 -20.41
C GLY A 616 -14.85 15.56 -19.74
N ALA A 617 -14.59 15.52 -18.44
CA ALA A 617 -14.33 14.27 -17.72
C ALA A 617 -15.64 13.49 -17.47
N GLU A 618 -15.81 12.36 -18.15
CA GLU A 618 -16.86 11.39 -17.85
C GLU A 618 -16.32 10.32 -16.90
N ILE A 619 -16.86 10.27 -15.68
CA ILE A 619 -16.47 9.28 -14.68
C ILE A 619 -17.29 8.00 -14.91
N PRO A 620 -16.68 6.88 -15.32
CA PRO A 620 -17.42 5.65 -15.56
C PRO A 620 -18.05 5.14 -14.26
N GLU A 621 -19.32 4.71 -14.29
CA GLU A 621 -19.95 4.08 -13.13
C GLU A 621 -19.18 2.82 -12.69
N THR A 622 -18.57 2.12 -13.65
CA THR A 622 -17.71 0.96 -13.44
C THR A 622 -16.49 1.24 -12.55
N LEU A 623 -15.99 2.48 -12.48
CA LEU A 623 -14.87 2.86 -11.61
C LEU A 623 -15.24 2.79 -10.13
N ARG A 624 -16.42 3.31 -9.77
CA ARG A 624 -16.95 3.26 -8.39
C ARG A 624 -17.20 1.82 -7.96
N PHE A 625 -17.73 1.02 -8.89
CA PHE A 625 -17.95 -0.40 -8.69
C PHE A 625 -16.63 -1.17 -8.47
N ALA A 626 -15.63 -0.98 -9.32
CA ALA A 626 -14.32 -1.60 -9.17
C ALA A 626 -13.64 -1.22 -7.84
N LYS A 627 -13.84 0.03 -7.38
CA LYS A 627 -13.36 0.47 -6.06
C LYS A 627 -14.00 -0.30 -4.92
N LEU A 628 -15.31 -0.45 -4.92
CA LEU A 628 -16.02 -1.19 -3.89
C LEU A 628 -15.55 -2.65 -3.83
N MET A 629 -15.43 -3.30 -4.99
CA MET A 629 -14.92 -4.67 -5.11
C MET A 629 -13.52 -4.80 -4.51
N HIS A 630 -12.59 -3.91 -4.90
CA HIS A 630 -11.23 -3.92 -4.37
C HIS A 630 -11.19 -3.79 -2.84
N GLU A 631 -12.03 -2.94 -2.26
CA GLU A 631 -12.09 -2.74 -0.81
C GLU A 631 -12.66 -3.94 -0.06
N ILE A 632 -13.74 -4.55 -0.55
CA ILE A 632 -14.30 -5.77 0.05
C ILE A 632 -13.22 -6.86 0.09
N VAL A 633 -12.45 -7.04 -1.00
CA VAL A 633 -11.33 -8.00 -1.04
C VAL A 633 -10.24 -7.62 -0.04
N THR A 634 -9.86 -6.35 0.02
CA THR A 634 -8.79 -5.86 0.90
C THR A 634 -9.14 -6.08 2.38
N VAL A 635 -10.38 -5.76 2.78
CA VAL A 635 -10.88 -5.96 4.15
C VAL A 635 -10.95 -7.45 4.49
N TYR A 636 -11.43 -8.29 3.57
CA TYR A 636 -11.48 -9.74 3.76
C TYR A 636 -10.09 -10.32 4.02
N MET A 637 -9.13 -10.03 3.14
CA MET A 637 -7.76 -10.54 3.27
C MET A 637 -7.11 -10.07 4.57
N THR A 638 -7.29 -8.80 4.94
CA THR A 638 -6.75 -8.24 6.20
C THR A 638 -7.33 -8.94 7.43
N ARG A 639 -8.62 -9.30 7.42
CA ARG A 639 -9.27 -9.98 8.55
C ARG A 639 -8.92 -11.46 8.66
N ILE A 640 -8.63 -12.13 7.54
CA ILE A 640 -8.12 -13.53 7.55
C ILE A 640 -6.68 -13.60 8.07
N ILE A 641 -5.86 -12.58 7.80
CA ILE A 641 -4.44 -12.56 8.20
C ILE A 641 -4.28 -12.39 9.73
N LYS A 642 -5.28 -11.90 10.47
CA LYS A 642 -5.17 -11.72 11.92
C LYS A 642 -5.18 -13.08 12.66
N PRO A 643 -4.13 -13.43 13.42
CA PRO A 643 -3.93 -14.78 14.00
C PRO A 643 -4.95 -15.19 15.07
N SER A 644 -5.84 -14.29 15.50
CA SER A 644 -6.87 -14.54 16.53
C SER A 644 -8.27 -14.80 15.97
N ALA A 645 -8.53 -14.55 14.68
CA ALA A 645 -9.82 -14.84 14.08
C ALA A 645 -9.76 -16.22 13.43
N ALA A 646 -10.49 -17.20 13.97
CA ALA A 646 -10.73 -18.43 13.22
C ALA A 646 -11.31 -18.03 11.86
N LYS A 647 -10.69 -18.45 10.75
CA LYS A 647 -11.12 -18.20 9.35
C LYS A 647 -12.65 -18.25 9.18
N LEU A 648 -13.24 -19.20 9.89
CA LEU A 648 -14.66 -19.49 9.95
C LEU A 648 -15.53 -18.38 10.59
N ALA A 649 -14.99 -17.62 11.54
CA ALA A 649 -15.64 -16.45 12.13
C ALA A 649 -15.70 -15.26 11.14
N VAL A 650 -14.63 -15.05 10.36
CA VAL A 650 -14.60 -13.99 9.31
C VAL A 650 -15.54 -14.36 8.17
N GLN A 651 -15.52 -15.61 7.72
CA GLN A 651 -16.45 -16.13 6.70
C GLN A 651 -17.92 -16.01 7.15
N ARG A 652 -18.23 -16.31 8.41
CA ARG A 652 -19.57 -16.11 8.99
C ARG A 652 -20.00 -14.64 9.01
N GLN A 653 -19.09 -13.70 9.26
CA GLN A 653 -19.43 -12.27 9.23
C GLN A 653 -19.83 -11.82 7.83
N ILE A 654 -19.20 -12.36 6.78
CA ILE A 654 -19.54 -12.01 5.40
C ILE A 654 -20.81 -12.73 4.95
N LEU A 655 -20.99 -14.01 5.27
CA LEU A 655 -22.23 -14.73 4.93
C LEU A 655 -23.46 -14.13 5.62
N LYS A 656 -23.31 -13.51 6.79
CA LYS A 656 -24.36 -12.71 7.46
C LYS A 656 -24.77 -11.45 6.68
N ILE A 657 -23.98 -10.98 5.72
CA ILE A 657 -24.36 -9.86 4.84
C ILE A 657 -25.43 -10.32 3.84
N VAL A 658 -25.42 -11.60 3.46
CA VAL A 658 -26.32 -12.17 2.44
C VAL A 658 -27.46 -12.97 3.05
N PHE A 659 -27.27 -13.57 4.25
CA PHE A 659 -28.25 -14.45 4.90
C PHE A 659 -28.63 -13.99 6.33
N SER A 660 -29.86 -14.30 6.72
CA SER A 660 -30.42 -13.96 8.03
C SER A 660 -29.99 -14.94 9.14
N GLU A 661 -29.97 -16.26 8.90
CA GLU A 661 -29.66 -17.31 9.90
C GLU A 661 -28.97 -18.58 9.33
N PHE A 662 -28.31 -19.36 10.20
CA PHE A 662 -27.56 -20.59 9.84
C PHE A 662 -27.92 -21.80 10.73
N ASN A 663 -27.88 -23.01 10.17
CA ASN A 663 -28.13 -24.29 10.85
C ASN A 663 -26.87 -24.80 11.61
N ALA A 664 -25.66 -24.56 11.05
CA ALA A 664 -24.34 -24.95 11.62
C ALA A 664 -23.20 -24.04 11.09
N GLU A 665 -21.91 -24.43 11.20
CA GLU A 665 -20.73 -23.71 10.66
C GLU A 665 -20.82 -23.43 9.14
N GLY A 666 -21.54 -22.36 8.76
CA GLY A 666 -21.60 -21.83 7.39
C GLY A 666 -22.79 -22.28 6.52
N VAL A 667 -23.72 -23.08 7.04
CA VAL A 667 -24.85 -23.63 6.27
C VAL A 667 -26.15 -22.83 6.50
N PRO A 668 -26.75 -22.17 5.48
CA PRO A 668 -27.99 -21.40 5.63
C PRO A 668 -29.18 -22.25 6.10
N ARG A 669 -30.15 -21.66 6.81
CA ARG A 669 -31.38 -22.37 7.18
C ARG A 669 -32.42 -22.35 6.07
N ASN A 670 -33.13 -23.46 5.85
CA ASN A 670 -34.33 -23.49 5.02
C ASN A 670 -35.55 -23.08 5.88
N ILE A 671 -35.63 -21.81 6.28
CA ILE A 671 -36.82 -21.27 6.97
C ILE A 671 -37.63 -20.50 5.94
N HIS A 672 -38.35 -21.22 5.09
CA HIS A 672 -39.13 -20.68 3.98
C HIS A 672 -38.30 -19.89 2.95
N ASN A 673 -38.89 -19.55 1.81
CA ASN A 673 -38.21 -18.98 0.63
C ASN A 673 -37.43 -17.65 0.87
N ASP A 674 -37.34 -17.14 2.10
CA ASP A 674 -36.80 -15.83 2.49
C ASP A 674 -35.57 -15.93 3.43
N ALA A 675 -34.77 -17.00 3.33
CA ALA A 675 -33.52 -17.11 4.09
C ALA A 675 -32.45 -16.08 3.65
N ALA A 676 -32.56 -15.60 2.41
CA ALA A 676 -31.76 -14.50 1.88
C ALA A 676 -32.27 -13.16 2.43
N ILE A 677 -31.38 -12.18 2.55
CA ILE A 677 -31.79 -10.80 2.83
C ILE A 677 -32.38 -10.24 1.54
N ASN A 678 -33.71 -10.14 1.48
CA ASN A 678 -34.43 -9.75 0.27
C ASN A 678 -34.53 -8.22 0.07
N SER A 679 -33.88 -7.41 0.91
CA SER A 679 -33.85 -5.96 0.75
C SER A 679 -32.43 -5.43 0.61
N ALA A 680 -32.21 -4.68 -0.47
CA ALA A 680 -30.94 -4.03 -0.75
C ALA A 680 -30.51 -3.14 0.43
N ASP A 681 -31.44 -2.42 1.07
CA ASP A 681 -31.18 -1.60 2.26
C ASP A 681 -30.59 -2.38 3.44
N ALA A 682 -31.06 -3.60 3.69
CA ALA A 682 -30.54 -4.42 4.78
C ALA A 682 -29.15 -5.01 4.44
N ILE A 683 -28.90 -5.32 3.17
CA ILE A 683 -27.56 -5.70 2.67
C ILE A 683 -26.61 -4.50 2.82
N PHE A 684 -27.03 -3.30 2.43
CA PHE A 684 -26.22 -2.08 2.50
C PHE A 684 -25.91 -1.66 3.94
N GLN A 685 -26.87 -1.71 4.85
CA GLN A 685 -26.61 -1.46 6.27
C GLN A 685 -25.59 -2.45 6.86
N ARG A 686 -25.68 -3.73 6.48
CA ARG A 686 -24.74 -4.75 6.94
C ARG A 686 -23.35 -4.61 6.29
N LEU A 687 -23.26 -4.30 4.99
CA LEU A 687 -22.00 -3.96 4.31
C LEU A 687 -21.31 -2.76 4.94
N THR A 688 -22.08 -1.72 5.24
CA THR A 688 -21.56 -0.49 5.87
C THR A 688 -20.97 -0.77 7.25
N SER A 689 -21.68 -1.53 8.09
CA SER A 689 -21.17 -1.94 9.42
C SER A 689 -19.99 -2.90 9.34
N TRP A 690 -19.90 -3.73 8.29
CA TRP A 690 -18.81 -4.68 8.12
C TRP A 690 -17.51 -4.00 7.69
N LEU A 691 -17.58 -3.00 6.81
CA LEU A 691 -16.40 -2.32 6.30
C LEU A 691 -15.73 -1.43 7.36
N ASP A 692 -16.47 -0.75 8.24
CA ASP A 692 -15.96 0.04 9.39
C ASP A 692 -14.72 0.92 9.07
N PHE A 693 -14.80 1.71 7.99
CA PHE A 693 -13.82 2.75 7.63
C PHE A 693 -14.49 4.14 7.44
N PRO A 694 -13.79 5.25 7.74
CA PRO A 694 -14.29 6.60 7.46
C PRO A 694 -14.57 6.81 5.96
N GLY A 695 -15.75 7.34 5.61
CA GLY A 695 -16.13 7.66 4.22
C GLY A 695 -16.82 6.55 3.43
N THR A 696 -16.88 5.32 3.95
CA THR A 696 -17.48 4.18 3.26
C THR A 696 -19.00 4.31 3.07
N THR A 697 -19.70 4.96 4.02
CA THR A 697 -21.14 5.20 3.96
C THR A 697 -21.55 5.95 2.70
N THR A 698 -20.79 6.97 2.30
CA THR A 698 -21.09 7.78 1.09
C THR A 698 -20.83 7.01 -0.20
N LEU A 699 -19.82 6.13 -0.23
CA LEU A 699 -19.56 5.27 -1.40
C LEU A 699 -20.65 4.19 -1.54
N ILE A 700 -21.10 3.60 -0.43
CA ILE A 700 -22.14 2.56 -0.41
C ILE A 700 -23.52 3.15 -0.73
N GLU A 701 -23.88 4.31 -0.16
CA GLU A 701 -25.13 5.02 -0.45
C GLU A 701 -25.25 5.41 -1.93
N GLN A 702 -24.12 5.66 -2.61
CA GLN A 702 -24.08 5.99 -4.04
C GLN A 702 -24.10 4.76 -4.97
N ILE A 703 -23.95 3.54 -4.44
CA ILE A 703 -23.84 2.28 -5.22
C ILE A 703 -25.10 1.40 -5.01
N GLY A 704 -26.26 2.02 -4.86
CA GLY A 704 -27.53 1.38 -4.49
C GLY A 704 -28.10 0.30 -5.43
N GLN A 705 -27.37 -0.26 -6.40
CA GLN A 705 -27.90 -1.20 -7.40
C GLN A 705 -26.94 -2.28 -7.91
N THR A 706 -26.13 -2.96 -7.10
CA THR A 706 -25.48 -4.20 -7.60
C THR A 706 -25.09 -5.20 -6.52
N ASP A 707 -25.59 -6.43 -6.71
CA ASP A 707 -25.24 -7.64 -6.00
C ASP A 707 -23.89 -8.16 -6.52
N ILE A 708 -22.74 -7.93 -5.86
CA ILE A 708 -21.45 -8.61 -6.14
C ILE A 708 -20.61 -8.86 -4.86
N ALA A 709 -20.84 -9.99 -4.17
CA ALA A 709 -20.14 -10.34 -2.92
C ALA A 709 -19.38 -11.68 -2.98
N PHE A 710 -19.39 -12.37 -4.13
CA PHE A 710 -19.29 -13.82 -4.10
C PHE A 710 -17.88 -14.44 -4.23
N CYS A 711 -16.98 -14.01 -5.11
CA CYS A 711 -15.84 -14.86 -5.43
C CYS A 711 -14.76 -14.99 -4.33
N LEU A 712 -14.83 -14.21 -3.25
CA LEU A 712 -13.83 -14.16 -2.17
C LEU A 712 -13.70 -15.45 -1.36
N PHE A 713 -14.69 -16.34 -1.43
CA PHE A 713 -14.86 -17.43 -0.47
C PHE A 713 -14.03 -18.70 -0.76
N VAL A 714 -13.44 -18.84 -1.95
CA VAL A 714 -12.69 -20.06 -2.35
C VAL A 714 -11.17 -19.91 -2.12
N GLU A 715 -10.71 -18.73 -1.71
CA GLU A 715 -9.30 -18.43 -1.61
C GLU A 715 -8.69 -18.79 -0.25
N ASP A 716 -7.71 -19.71 -0.28
CA ASP A 716 -7.06 -20.27 0.90
C ASP A 716 -5.61 -19.77 1.08
N SER A 717 -5.09 -18.97 0.16
CA SER A 717 -3.67 -18.57 0.19
C SER A 717 -3.43 -17.13 0.64
N HIS A 718 -2.33 -16.94 1.37
CA HIS A 718 -1.82 -15.62 1.76
C HIS A 718 -1.32 -14.88 0.51
N GLN A 719 -2.11 -13.94 0.01
CA GLN A 719 -1.75 -13.14 -1.16
C GLN A 719 -2.28 -11.71 -1.06
N THR A 720 -1.78 -10.84 -1.93
CA THR A 720 -2.27 -9.47 -2.08
C THR A 720 -3.63 -9.46 -2.82
N PRO A 721 -4.47 -8.42 -2.66
CA PRO A 721 -5.70 -8.26 -3.45
C PRO A 721 -5.46 -8.35 -4.96
N LYS A 722 -4.32 -7.84 -5.45
CA LYS A 722 -3.90 -7.98 -6.85
C LYS A 722 -3.69 -9.44 -7.26
N GLY A 723 -2.94 -10.22 -6.47
CA GLY A 723 -2.74 -11.65 -6.75
C GLY A 723 -4.05 -12.43 -6.76
N TYR A 724 -4.99 -12.02 -5.90
CA TYR A 724 -6.33 -12.61 -5.86
C TYR A 724 -7.09 -12.37 -7.16
N PHE A 725 -7.23 -11.12 -7.58
CA PHE A 725 -7.95 -10.81 -8.82
C PHE A 725 -7.28 -11.45 -10.04
N GLN A 726 -5.94 -11.53 -10.09
CA GLN A 726 -5.22 -12.14 -11.22
C GLN A 726 -5.54 -13.62 -11.33
N ARG A 727 -5.41 -14.37 -10.23
CA ARG A 727 -5.72 -15.81 -10.23
C ARG A 727 -7.21 -16.08 -10.41
N ALA A 728 -8.08 -15.24 -9.86
CA ALA A 728 -9.52 -15.37 -10.05
C ALA A 728 -9.91 -15.11 -11.52
N ALA A 729 -9.28 -14.14 -12.19
CA ALA A 729 -9.47 -13.90 -13.63
C ALA A 729 -8.94 -15.06 -14.50
N GLU A 730 -7.82 -15.67 -14.11
CA GLU A 730 -7.26 -16.83 -14.80
C GLU A 730 -8.11 -18.10 -14.61
N ALA A 731 -8.76 -18.23 -13.46
CA ALA A 731 -9.58 -19.38 -13.10
C ALA A 731 -11.03 -19.32 -13.61
N ASP A 732 -11.57 -18.12 -13.87
CA ASP A 732 -12.98 -17.92 -14.19
C ASP A 732 -13.19 -16.82 -15.24
N VAL A 733 -13.78 -17.18 -16.39
CA VAL A 733 -14.07 -16.28 -17.52
C VAL A 733 -15.09 -15.18 -17.17
N HIS A 734 -15.99 -15.44 -16.22
CA HIS A 734 -16.94 -14.45 -15.72
C HIS A 734 -16.25 -13.46 -14.79
N MET A 735 -15.31 -13.91 -13.96
CA MET A 735 -14.45 -13.01 -13.18
C MET A 735 -13.54 -12.19 -14.09
N GLN A 736 -12.97 -12.80 -15.13
CA GLN A 736 -12.21 -12.11 -16.17
C GLN A 736 -13.08 -11.03 -16.83
N THR A 737 -14.32 -11.35 -17.19
CA THR A 737 -15.28 -10.39 -17.78
C THR A 737 -15.67 -9.30 -16.78
N ALA A 738 -15.90 -9.62 -15.51
CA ALA A 738 -16.20 -8.65 -14.46
C ALA A 738 -15.04 -7.70 -14.17
N ILE A 739 -13.80 -8.17 -14.29
CA ILE A 739 -12.57 -7.40 -14.07
C ILE A 739 -12.20 -6.55 -15.29
N THR A 740 -12.39 -7.08 -16.51
CA THR A 740 -11.92 -6.45 -17.75
C THR A 740 -12.99 -5.68 -18.51
N LYS A 741 -14.27 -5.92 -18.22
CA LYS A 741 -15.43 -5.33 -18.93
C LYS A 741 -16.64 -5.20 -18.01
N ALA A 742 -16.47 -4.52 -16.88
CA ALA A 742 -17.51 -4.37 -15.85
C ALA A 742 -18.83 -3.78 -16.39
N GLU A 743 -18.77 -2.98 -17.46
CA GLU A 743 -19.92 -2.40 -18.16
C GLU A 743 -20.83 -3.43 -18.84
N ASN A 744 -20.36 -4.68 -19.03
CA ASN A 744 -21.14 -5.76 -19.64
C ASN A 744 -21.80 -6.68 -18.60
N LEU A 745 -21.72 -6.34 -17.31
CA LEU A 745 -22.36 -7.11 -16.24
C LEU A 745 -23.87 -6.83 -16.22
N THR A 746 -24.66 -7.77 -16.76
CA THR A 746 -26.12 -7.75 -16.69
C THR A 746 -26.62 -8.61 -15.51
N PRO A 747 -27.84 -8.40 -14.98
CA PRO A 747 -28.40 -9.27 -13.94
C PRO A 747 -28.37 -10.77 -14.31
N ALA A 748 -28.54 -11.10 -15.60
CA ALA A 748 -28.44 -12.45 -16.12
C ALA A 748 -27.01 -13.06 -16.08
N VAL A 749 -25.97 -12.21 -16.01
CA VAL A 749 -24.57 -12.62 -15.80
C VAL A 749 -24.25 -12.69 -14.30
N VAL A 750 -24.89 -11.84 -13.48
CA VAL A 750 -24.68 -11.71 -12.03
C VAL A 750 -25.40 -12.82 -11.23
N GLU A 751 -26.60 -13.23 -11.64
CA GLU A 751 -27.41 -14.25 -10.96
C GLU A 751 -26.73 -15.66 -10.95
N PRO A 752 -26.09 -16.13 -12.04
CA PRO A 752 -25.22 -17.32 -12.03
C PRO A 752 -23.97 -17.16 -11.15
N LEU A 753 -23.38 -15.96 -11.10
CA LEU A 753 -22.22 -15.65 -10.26
C LEU A 753 -22.58 -15.79 -8.77
N PHE A 754 -23.80 -15.43 -8.32
CA PHE A 754 -24.21 -15.62 -6.92
C PHE A 754 -24.57 -17.06 -6.55
N THR A 755 -25.12 -17.81 -7.52
CA THR A 755 -25.48 -19.22 -7.31
C THR A 755 -24.28 -20.16 -7.39
N ALA A 756 -23.17 -19.73 -7.99
CA ALA A 756 -21.87 -20.43 -7.98
C ALA A 756 -21.23 -20.57 -6.58
N MET A 757 -21.76 -19.89 -5.54
CA MET A 757 -21.41 -20.10 -4.13
C MET A 757 -21.66 -21.49 -3.60
N PHE A 758 -22.54 -22.20 -4.29
CA PHE A 758 -23.16 -23.38 -3.75
C PHE A 758 -23.10 -24.56 -4.73
N GLY A 759 -23.06 -24.29 -6.03
CA GLY A 759 -22.55 -25.23 -7.02
C GLY A 759 -21.13 -24.82 -7.37
N GLY A 760 -20.11 -25.51 -6.85
CA GLY A 760 -18.72 -25.26 -7.25
C GLY A 760 -18.62 -25.13 -8.78
N LEU A 761 -17.68 -24.28 -9.27
CA LEU A 761 -17.44 -23.96 -10.69
C LEU A 761 -17.99 -25.04 -11.62
N PRO A 762 -18.83 -24.71 -12.63
CA PRO A 762 -19.49 -25.70 -13.46
C PRO A 762 -18.46 -26.62 -14.11
N ARG A 763 -18.13 -27.70 -13.41
CA ARG A 763 -17.43 -28.84 -13.96
C ARG A 763 -18.48 -29.50 -14.80
N ASP A 764 -18.30 -29.37 -16.11
CA ASP A 764 -19.05 -30.04 -17.17
C ASP A 764 -20.24 -30.85 -16.67
N VAL A 765 -21.43 -30.27 -16.83
CA VAL A 765 -22.60 -30.95 -17.37
C VAL A 765 -22.66 -32.44 -17.03
N ASP A 766 -23.12 -32.79 -15.82
CA ASP A 766 -23.66 -34.14 -15.58
C ASP A 766 -24.59 -34.28 -14.36
N HIS A 767 -24.71 -33.27 -13.48
CA HIS A 767 -25.75 -33.29 -12.44
C HIS A 767 -27.18 -33.18 -13.02
N ALA A 768 -27.33 -32.64 -14.24
CA ALA A 768 -28.62 -32.51 -14.93
C ALA A 768 -29.13 -33.82 -15.57
N ASN A 769 -28.34 -34.90 -15.58
CA ASN A 769 -28.69 -36.17 -16.24
C ASN A 769 -29.21 -37.25 -15.27
N ILE A 770 -29.55 -36.91 -14.03
CA ILE A 770 -30.33 -37.79 -13.15
C ILE A 770 -31.79 -37.72 -13.63
N THR A 771 -32.11 -38.46 -14.69
CA THR A 771 -33.50 -38.65 -15.10
C THR A 771 -34.24 -39.42 -14.00
N ALA A 772 -35.55 -39.22 -13.86
CA ALA A 772 -36.36 -39.87 -12.81
C ALA A 772 -36.20 -41.41 -12.78
N ASP A 773 -35.78 -42.03 -13.88
CA ASP A 773 -35.49 -43.46 -14.00
C ASP A 773 -34.19 -43.92 -13.29
N THR A 774 -33.41 -43.00 -12.72
CA THR A 774 -32.12 -43.31 -12.08
C THR A 774 -32.17 -43.37 -10.54
N ILE A 775 -33.30 -42.99 -9.93
CA ILE A 775 -33.52 -43.09 -8.48
C ILE A 775 -34.00 -44.51 -8.15
N PRO A 776 -33.31 -45.26 -7.28
CA PRO A 776 -33.75 -46.59 -6.88
C PRO A 776 -35.16 -46.57 -6.29
N ARG A 777 -35.97 -47.60 -6.54
CA ARG A 777 -37.26 -47.79 -5.85
C ARG A 777 -37.06 -48.50 -4.51
N PHE A 778 -37.99 -48.31 -3.57
CA PHE A 778 -38.03 -49.12 -2.35
C PHE A 778 -38.33 -50.59 -2.69
N VAL A 779 -37.49 -51.50 -2.19
CA VAL A 779 -37.70 -52.96 -2.26
C VAL A 779 -38.18 -53.50 -0.90
N SER A 780 -37.81 -52.81 0.17
CA SER A 780 -38.29 -53.02 1.53
C SER A 780 -38.81 -51.70 2.09
N PRO A 781 -39.61 -51.66 3.16
CA PRO A 781 -40.04 -50.39 3.74
C PRO A 781 -38.90 -49.59 4.42
N TYR A 782 -37.67 -50.11 4.40
CA TYR A 782 -36.51 -49.52 5.08
C TYR A 782 -35.51 -48.87 4.10
N SER A 783 -35.44 -49.36 2.87
CA SER A 783 -34.46 -48.92 1.86
C SER A 783 -34.71 -49.59 0.49
N PRO A 784 -33.99 -49.13 -0.56
CA PRO A 784 -33.76 -49.91 -1.77
C PRO A 784 -33.08 -51.25 -1.46
N SER A 785 -32.98 -52.10 -2.48
CA SER A 785 -32.28 -53.39 -2.40
C SER A 785 -30.91 -53.24 -1.72
N VAL A 786 -30.64 -54.13 -0.77
CA VAL A 786 -29.33 -54.25 -0.11
C VAL A 786 -28.48 -55.34 -0.76
N LEU A 787 -29.08 -56.12 -1.68
CA LEU A 787 -28.41 -57.19 -2.44
C LEU A 787 -28.03 -56.78 -3.86
N ARG A 788 -28.67 -55.75 -4.42
CA ARG A 788 -28.48 -55.28 -5.80
C ARG A 788 -28.42 -53.77 -5.87
N CYS A 789 -27.62 -53.27 -6.80
CA CYS A 789 -27.58 -51.85 -7.12
C CYS A 789 -28.90 -51.42 -7.78
N GLY A 790 -29.55 -50.39 -7.24
CA GLY A 790 -30.81 -49.88 -7.78
C GLY A 790 -30.69 -49.17 -9.13
N ARG A 791 -29.47 -48.89 -9.60
CA ARG A 791 -29.20 -48.23 -10.89
C ARG A 791 -28.76 -49.20 -11.99
N CYS A 792 -27.79 -50.08 -11.72
CA CYS A 792 -27.28 -51.03 -12.72
C CYS A 792 -27.65 -52.49 -12.45
N THR A 793 -28.40 -52.78 -11.38
CA THR A 793 -28.85 -54.12 -10.96
C THR A 793 -27.75 -55.11 -10.56
N GLU A 794 -26.49 -54.68 -10.54
CA GLU A 794 -25.33 -55.48 -10.13
C GLU A 794 -25.53 -56.02 -8.70
N ARG A 795 -25.25 -57.31 -8.51
CA ARG A 795 -25.33 -57.95 -7.19
C ARG A 795 -24.11 -57.61 -6.35
N PHE A 796 -24.35 -57.23 -5.10
CA PHE A 796 -23.30 -56.96 -4.10
C PHE A 796 -22.78 -58.24 -3.41
N ASP A 797 -23.34 -59.41 -3.72
CA ASP A 797 -22.95 -60.68 -3.13
C ASP A 797 -21.75 -61.28 -3.89
N VAL A 798 -20.60 -61.33 -3.21
CA VAL A 798 -19.37 -61.87 -3.80
C VAL A 798 -19.06 -63.29 -3.28
N ASN A 799 -19.68 -63.80 -2.20
CA ASN A 799 -19.40 -65.14 -1.63
C ASN A 799 -20.33 -65.55 -0.42
N GLY A 800 -21.64 -65.31 -0.48
CA GLY A 800 -22.63 -65.79 0.50
C GLY A 800 -23.06 -64.75 1.55
N ASN A 801 -24.10 -65.09 2.34
CA ASN A 801 -24.91 -64.25 3.25
C ASN A 801 -24.18 -63.47 4.37
N ASN A 802 -22.87 -63.19 4.25
CA ASN A 802 -22.09 -62.39 5.19
C ASN A 802 -22.43 -60.88 5.06
N PRO A 803 -23.05 -60.26 6.09
CA PRO A 803 -23.46 -58.87 6.04
C PRO A 803 -22.30 -57.87 5.87
N GLU A 804 -21.10 -58.20 6.35
CA GLU A 804 -19.93 -57.31 6.25
C GLU A 804 -19.37 -57.29 4.83
N ALA A 805 -19.31 -58.46 4.19
CA ALA A 805 -18.86 -58.58 2.80
C ALA A 805 -19.79 -57.82 1.86
N ILE A 806 -21.11 -57.98 2.05
CA ILE A 806 -22.14 -57.24 1.31
C ILE A 806 -22.03 -55.74 1.59
N ARG A 807 -21.80 -55.31 2.82
CA ARG A 807 -21.60 -53.88 3.15
C ARG A 807 -20.43 -53.29 2.38
N LYS A 808 -19.29 -53.96 2.38
CA LYS A 808 -18.05 -53.49 1.74
C LYS A 808 -18.18 -53.47 0.22
N ALA A 809 -18.74 -54.53 -0.38
CA ALA A 809 -19.01 -54.61 -1.81
C ALA A 809 -20.02 -53.53 -2.25
N ARG A 810 -21.10 -53.35 -1.48
CA ARG A 810 -22.08 -52.29 -1.69
C ARG A 810 -21.47 -50.90 -1.57
N ALA A 811 -20.65 -50.64 -0.56
CA ALA A 811 -19.99 -49.34 -0.40
C ALA A 811 -19.04 -49.04 -1.56
N ALA A 812 -18.20 -50.00 -1.96
CA ALA A 812 -17.28 -49.85 -3.09
C ALA A 812 -18.01 -49.61 -4.41
N HIS A 813 -19.06 -50.39 -4.69
CA HIS A 813 -19.83 -50.25 -5.91
C HIS A 813 -20.65 -48.95 -5.95
N LEU A 814 -21.31 -48.57 -4.85
CA LEU A 814 -22.06 -47.31 -4.81
C LEU A 814 -21.13 -46.10 -4.92
N ALA A 815 -19.92 -46.17 -4.36
CA ALA A 815 -18.89 -45.17 -4.56
C ALA A 815 -18.55 -45.04 -6.05
N GLN A 816 -18.39 -46.15 -6.77
CA GLN A 816 -18.10 -46.12 -8.22
C GLN A 816 -19.27 -45.59 -9.05
N VAL A 817 -20.50 -46.01 -8.75
CA VAL A 817 -21.69 -45.71 -9.57
C VAL A 817 -22.26 -44.31 -9.32
N TYR A 818 -22.08 -43.77 -8.12
CA TYR A 818 -22.62 -42.47 -7.73
C TYR A 818 -21.55 -41.41 -7.46
N ALA A 819 -20.25 -41.70 -7.63
CA ALA A 819 -19.21 -40.69 -7.56
C ALA A 819 -19.38 -39.62 -8.65
N VAL A 820 -19.14 -38.37 -8.27
CA VAL A 820 -18.91 -37.28 -9.22
C VAL A 820 -17.42 -37.33 -9.58
N LYS A 821 -17.09 -37.29 -10.88
CA LYS A 821 -15.73 -37.48 -11.48
C LYS A 821 -14.56 -37.25 -10.50
N ASP A 822 -13.72 -38.28 -10.37
CA ASP A 822 -12.48 -38.37 -9.56
C ASP A 822 -12.61 -38.27 -8.03
N ALA A 823 -13.82 -38.13 -7.47
CA ALA A 823 -14.03 -38.12 -6.02
C ALA A 823 -14.37 -39.52 -5.48
N VAL A 824 -13.54 -40.07 -4.59
CA VAL A 824 -13.84 -41.31 -3.86
C VAL A 824 -14.50 -40.94 -2.53
N PRO A 825 -15.80 -41.25 -2.31
CA PRO A 825 -16.44 -41.01 -1.01
C PRO A 825 -15.75 -41.81 0.10
N LYS A 826 -15.43 -41.16 1.22
CA LYS A 826 -14.66 -41.75 2.34
C LYS A 826 -15.54 -42.51 3.34
N THR A 827 -16.84 -42.60 3.12
CA THR A 827 -17.74 -43.25 4.09
C THR A 827 -17.69 -44.78 3.94
N ALA A 828 -17.50 -45.48 5.06
CA ALA A 828 -17.45 -46.94 5.10
C ALA A 828 -18.76 -47.64 4.66
N ASN A 829 -19.86 -46.88 4.58
CA ASN A 829 -21.21 -47.41 4.36
C ASN A 829 -21.77 -47.04 2.97
N GLY A 830 -21.00 -46.34 2.14
CA GLY A 830 -21.45 -45.84 0.82
C GLY A 830 -22.53 -44.76 0.91
N LEU A 831 -22.67 -44.10 2.07
CA LEU A 831 -23.58 -42.98 2.25
C LEU A 831 -22.88 -41.66 1.85
N PRO A 832 -23.63 -40.62 1.48
CA PRO A 832 -23.06 -39.30 1.27
C PRO A 832 -22.37 -38.83 2.55
N GLU A 833 -21.22 -38.16 2.39
CA GLU A 833 -20.51 -37.54 3.50
C GLU A 833 -21.40 -36.50 4.20
N ASN A 834 -21.20 -36.30 5.50
CA ASN A 834 -21.85 -35.21 6.21
C ASN A 834 -21.24 -33.91 5.70
N THR A 835 -22.02 -33.04 5.06
CA THR A 835 -21.59 -31.81 4.41
C THR A 835 -21.41 -30.67 5.43
N ALA A 836 -20.77 -30.96 6.56
CA ALA A 836 -20.48 -30.00 7.63
C ALA A 836 -19.51 -28.87 7.22
N ARG A 837 -19.05 -28.86 5.97
CA ARG A 837 -18.33 -27.77 5.30
C ARG A 837 -19.03 -27.52 3.97
N LEU A 838 -18.99 -26.28 3.49
CA LEU A 838 -19.47 -25.79 2.18
C LEU A 838 -18.77 -26.49 0.98
N ALA A 839 -18.75 -27.81 0.97
CA ALA A 839 -18.20 -28.65 -0.09
C ALA A 839 -19.36 -29.32 -0.81
N ALA A 840 -19.31 -29.29 -2.15
CA ALA A 840 -20.26 -30.02 -2.97
C ALA A 840 -20.24 -31.51 -2.58
N PRO A 841 -21.40 -32.19 -2.54
CA PRO A 841 -21.44 -33.61 -2.23
C PRO A 841 -20.57 -34.38 -3.24
N THR A 842 -19.69 -35.23 -2.74
CA THR A 842 -18.80 -36.06 -3.59
C THR A 842 -19.55 -37.16 -4.33
N THR A 843 -20.85 -37.31 -4.06
CA THR A 843 -21.72 -38.32 -4.67
C THR A 843 -23.06 -37.72 -5.06
N THR A 844 -23.64 -38.17 -6.16
CA THR A 844 -25.03 -37.88 -6.56
C THR A 844 -26.08 -38.63 -5.73
N HIS A 845 -25.63 -39.55 -4.87
CA HIS A 845 -26.50 -40.28 -3.96
C HIS A 845 -26.98 -39.36 -2.83
N VAL A 846 -28.25 -39.42 -2.45
CA VAL A 846 -28.83 -38.73 -1.27
C VAL A 846 -29.37 -39.76 -0.29
N THR A 847 -29.41 -39.44 1.01
CA THR A 847 -30.02 -40.30 2.06
C THR A 847 -31.55 -40.29 2.01
N LEU A 848 -32.12 -40.19 0.80
CA LEU A 848 -33.53 -40.00 0.52
C LEU A 848 -34.39 -41.07 1.18
N HIS A 849 -34.13 -42.33 0.86
CA HIS A 849 -34.91 -43.48 1.31
C HIS A 849 -34.91 -43.65 2.83
N SER A 850 -33.73 -43.54 3.45
CA SER A 850 -33.62 -43.63 4.91
C SER A 850 -34.33 -42.48 5.60
N SER A 851 -34.36 -41.30 5.00
CA SER A 851 -35.01 -40.12 5.57
C SER A 851 -36.53 -40.23 5.45
N VAL A 852 -37.05 -40.74 4.32
CA VAL A 852 -38.48 -41.08 4.17
C VAL A 852 -38.92 -42.07 5.26
N SER A 853 -38.21 -43.19 5.44
CA SER A 853 -38.56 -44.18 6.47
C SER A 853 -38.47 -43.61 7.89
N LYS A 854 -37.46 -42.76 8.18
CA LYS A 854 -37.29 -42.12 9.50
C LYS A 854 -38.36 -41.08 9.79
N SER A 855 -38.68 -40.22 8.81
CA SER A 855 -39.76 -39.26 8.94
C SER A 855 -41.11 -39.98 9.10
N TRP A 856 -41.38 -41.04 8.34
CA TRP A 856 -42.59 -41.87 8.52
C TRP A 856 -42.68 -42.43 9.94
N ARG A 857 -41.57 -42.94 10.47
CA ARG A 857 -41.50 -43.48 11.84
C ARG A 857 -41.76 -42.40 12.89
N SER A 858 -41.32 -41.15 12.66
CA SER A 858 -41.53 -40.06 13.62
C SER A 858 -43.00 -39.60 13.70
N LEU A 859 -43.84 -39.96 12.73
CA LEU A 859 -45.26 -39.65 12.75
C LEU A 859 -46.02 -40.56 13.73
N GLY A 860 -47.02 -39.98 14.42
CA GLY A 860 -48.00 -40.72 15.20
C GLY A 860 -48.99 -41.50 14.32
N ARG A 861 -49.72 -42.44 14.94
CA ARG A 861 -50.71 -43.31 14.26
C ARG A 861 -51.70 -42.50 13.41
N ASP A 862 -52.28 -41.46 13.98
CA ASP A 862 -53.29 -40.64 13.30
C ASP A 862 -52.74 -39.89 12.09
N SER A 863 -51.51 -39.37 12.19
CA SER A 863 -50.84 -38.69 11.07
C SER A 863 -50.48 -39.66 9.94
N ARG A 864 -50.05 -40.88 10.27
CA ARG A 864 -49.80 -41.93 9.26
C ARG A 864 -51.09 -42.36 8.56
N LEU A 865 -52.16 -42.59 9.32
CA LEU A 865 -53.47 -42.94 8.77
C LEU A 865 -54.02 -41.83 7.86
N ALA A 866 -53.87 -40.58 8.30
CA ALA A 866 -54.26 -39.39 7.56
C ALA A 866 -53.49 -39.21 6.23
N ILE A 867 -52.22 -39.63 6.17
CA ILE A 867 -51.43 -39.63 4.93
C ILE A 867 -51.81 -40.81 4.04
N LEU A 868 -52.02 -42.01 4.59
CA LEU A 868 -52.44 -43.19 3.81
C LEU A 868 -53.79 -42.98 3.10
N GLN A 869 -54.71 -42.21 3.71
CA GLN A 869 -55.97 -41.81 3.08
C GLN A 869 -55.78 -40.95 1.82
N GLU A 870 -54.66 -40.25 1.70
CA GLU A 870 -54.33 -39.43 0.53
C GLU A 870 -53.59 -40.23 -0.57
N VAL A 871 -53.13 -41.45 -0.26
CA VAL A 871 -52.37 -42.33 -1.16
C VAL A 871 -53.31 -43.30 -1.87
N VAL A 872 -53.25 -43.35 -3.21
CA VAL A 872 -53.93 -44.37 -4.01
C VAL A 872 -52.92 -45.46 -4.36
N PRO A 873 -53.16 -46.74 -4.00
CA PRO A 873 -52.25 -47.83 -4.33
C PRO A 873 -51.98 -47.92 -5.83
N GLY A 874 -50.71 -47.87 -6.23
CA GLY A 874 -50.27 -47.99 -7.63
C GLY A 874 -50.39 -46.71 -8.47
N ALA A 875 -50.84 -45.58 -7.91
CA ALA A 875 -50.89 -44.30 -8.59
C ALA A 875 -49.71 -43.37 -8.20
N PRO A 876 -49.36 -42.38 -9.04
CA PRO A 876 -48.42 -41.32 -8.67
C PRO A 876 -48.93 -40.54 -7.45
N VAL A 877 -48.01 -40.09 -6.59
CA VAL A 877 -48.37 -39.27 -5.43
C VAL A 877 -48.67 -37.84 -5.88
N GLU A 878 -49.89 -37.37 -5.60
CA GLU A 878 -50.28 -35.98 -5.85
C GLU A 878 -49.67 -35.05 -4.79
N VAL A 879 -48.60 -34.35 -5.16
CA VAL A 879 -47.86 -33.40 -4.29
C VAL A 879 -48.73 -32.22 -3.82
N ALA A 880 -49.85 -31.96 -4.49
CA ALA A 880 -50.78 -30.89 -4.15
C ALA A 880 -51.64 -31.16 -2.91
N LYS A 881 -51.69 -32.40 -2.41
CA LYS A 881 -52.48 -32.71 -1.20
C LYS A 881 -51.78 -32.19 0.06
N PRO A 882 -52.50 -31.50 0.97
CA PRO A 882 -51.85 -30.76 2.07
C PRO A 882 -51.01 -31.63 3.01
N ARG A 883 -51.49 -32.83 3.37
CA ARG A 883 -50.79 -33.68 4.34
C ARG A 883 -49.60 -34.39 3.69
N MET A 884 -49.75 -34.80 2.43
CA MET A 884 -48.64 -35.29 1.62
C MET A 884 -47.53 -34.25 1.45
N SER A 885 -47.89 -32.99 1.16
CA SER A 885 -46.94 -31.88 1.05
C SER A 885 -46.21 -31.63 2.38
N ALA A 886 -46.92 -31.67 3.50
CA ALA A 886 -46.32 -31.55 4.83
C ALA A 886 -45.38 -32.71 5.17
N PHE A 887 -45.72 -33.94 4.75
CA PHE A 887 -44.84 -35.09 4.93
C PHE A 887 -43.57 -34.97 4.08
N ILE A 888 -43.70 -34.57 2.81
CA ILE A 888 -42.56 -34.30 1.92
C ILE A 888 -41.64 -33.23 2.53
N ALA A 889 -42.22 -32.14 3.07
CA ALA A 889 -41.45 -31.11 3.76
C ALA A 889 -40.70 -31.67 4.98
N SER A 890 -41.35 -32.49 5.82
CA SER A 890 -40.70 -33.14 6.96
C SER A 890 -39.57 -34.09 6.55
N VAL A 891 -39.68 -34.76 5.40
CA VAL A 891 -38.59 -35.58 4.84
C VAL A 891 -37.42 -34.71 4.41
N MET A 892 -37.69 -33.60 3.72
CA MET A 892 -36.66 -32.63 3.31
C MET A 892 -35.95 -32.02 4.51
N ASP A 893 -36.69 -31.66 5.55
CA ASP A 893 -36.13 -31.17 6.83
C ASP A 893 -35.24 -32.23 7.48
N HIS A 894 -35.64 -33.50 7.46
CA HIS A 894 -34.79 -34.55 7.99
C HIS A 894 -33.49 -34.71 7.19
N ILE A 895 -33.55 -34.60 5.86
CA ILE A 895 -32.40 -34.69 4.96
C ILE A 895 -31.43 -33.52 5.23
N CYS A 896 -31.93 -32.28 5.27
CA CYS A 896 -31.11 -31.08 5.35
C CYS A 896 -30.75 -30.66 6.78
N LEU A 897 -31.70 -30.72 7.73
CA LEU A 897 -31.54 -30.23 9.10
C LEU A 897 -31.03 -31.32 10.06
N THR A 898 -31.62 -32.51 10.01
CA THR A 898 -31.30 -33.58 10.99
C THR A 898 -30.09 -34.40 10.56
N SER A 899 -29.99 -34.73 9.27
CA SER A 899 -28.93 -35.61 8.77
C SER A 899 -27.70 -34.87 8.24
N ALA A 900 -27.83 -33.57 7.91
CA ALA A 900 -26.80 -32.73 7.31
C ALA A 900 -26.11 -33.38 6.08
N ARG A 901 -26.91 -34.07 5.26
CA ARG A 901 -26.46 -34.83 4.07
C ARG A 901 -27.26 -34.48 2.82
N GLY A 902 -27.97 -33.35 2.86
CA GLY A 902 -28.82 -32.83 1.80
C GLY A 902 -28.25 -31.56 1.20
N ASP A 903 -28.57 -31.33 -0.07
CA ASP A 903 -28.35 -30.07 -0.76
C ASP A 903 -29.63 -29.23 -0.70
N ILE A 904 -29.57 -28.04 -0.09
CA ILE A 904 -30.71 -27.10 -0.04
C ILE A 904 -30.98 -26.42 -1.39
N TYR A 905 -30.05 -26.52 -2.35
CA TYR A 905 -30.11 -25.92 -3.67
C TYR A 905 -30.63 -26.88 -4.74
N ALA A 906 -30.85 -28.15 -4.41
CA ALA A 906 -31.42 -29.13 -5.32
C ALA A 906 -32.88 -28.77 -5.64
N GLN A 907 -33.10 -28.07 -6.76
CA GLN A 907 -34.41 -27.65 -7.25
C GLN A 907 -35.41 -28.82 -7.36
N ASN A 908 -34.91 -30.04 -7.52
CA ASN A 908 -35.71 -31.25 -7.67
C ASN A 908 -35.91 -32.07 -6.40
N LEU A 909 -35.28 -31.75 -5.26
CA LEU A 909 -35.34 -32.61 -4.05
C LEU A 909 -36.78 -32.89 -3.61
N LYS A 910 -37.66 -31.90 -3.69
CA LYS A 910 -39.10 -32.07 -3.42
C LYS A 910 -39.75 -33.07 -4.37
N ASN A 911 -39.44 -32.99 -5.67
CA ASN A 911 -39.95 -33.89 -6.70
C ASN A 911 -39.37 -35.30 -6.56
N GLU A 912 -38.10 -35.43 -6.19
CA GLU A 912 -37.43 -36.71 -5.94
C GLU A 912 -38.02 -37.44 -4.73
N VAL A 913 -38.28 -36.71 -3.62
CA VAL A 913 -39.01 -37.25 -2.47
C VAL A 913 -40.39 -37.73 -2.94
N ALA A 914 -41.16 -36.87 -3.62
CA ALA A 914 -42.48 -37.24 -4.12
C ALA A 914 -42.45 -38.49 -5.02
N TRP A 915 -41.40 -38.62 -5.84
CA TRP A 915 -41.24 -39.72 -6.78
C TRP A 915 -41.00 -41.08 -6.11
N VAL A 916 -40.25 -41.14 -5.00
CA VAL A 916 -39.98 -42.44 -4.33
C VAL A 916 -41.16 -42.93 -3.48
N LEU A 917 -42.04 -42.02 -3.07
CA LEU A 917 -43.14 -42.32 -2.14
C LEU A 917 -44.11 -43.42 -2.61
N PRO A 918 -44.55 -43.48 -3.89
CA PRO A 918 -45.36 -44.60 -4.38
C PRO A 918 -44.72 -45.97 -4.11
N SER A 919 -43.40 -46.10 -4.36
CA SER A 919 -42.68 -47.35 -4.10
C SER A 919 -42.50 -47.62 -2.61
N PHE A 920 -42.32 -46.58 -1.79
CA PHE A 920 -42.28 -46.69 -0.33
C PHE A 920 -43.58 -47.28 0.22
N PHE A 921 -44.73 -46.72 -0.16
CA PHE A 921 -46.04 -47.21 0.30
C PHE A 921 -46.35 -48.62 -0.20
N SER A 922 -45.95 -48.97 -1.43
CA SER A 922 -46.07 -50.34 -1.94
C SER A 922 -45.23 -51.34 -1.13
N ALA A 923 -44.00 -50.98 -0.78
CA ALA A 923 -43.14 -51.80 0.07
C ALA A 923 -43.64 -51.89 1.52
N LEU A 924 -44.22 -50.81 2.04
CA LEU A 924 -44.88 -50.76 3.35
C LEU A 924 -46.05 -51.73 3.41
N HIS A 925 -46.93 -51.70 2.41
CA HIS A 925 -48.10 -52.56 2.32
C HIS A 925 -47.73 -54.05 2.19
N THR A 926 -46.71 -54.34 1.39
CA THR A 926 -46.17 -55.71 1.26
C THR A 926 -45.62 -56.22 2.59
N ALA A 927 -44.89 -55.38 3.32
CA ALA A 927 -44.33 -55.74 4.61
C ALA A 927 -45.39 -55.93 5.70
N ALA A 928 -46.44 -55.11 5.70
CA ALA A 928 -47.57 -55.23 6.61
C ALA A 928 -48.30 -56.57 6.39
N ARG A 929 -48.52 -56.95 5.12
CA ARG A 929 -49.11 -58.26 4.76
C ARG A 929 -48.27 -59.45 5.20
N MET A 930 -46.96 -59.41 4.98
CA MET A 930 -46.03 -60.48 5.40
C MET A 930 -46.02 -60.66 6.93
N LYS A 931 -46.25 -59.59 7.69
CA LYS A 931 -46.33 -59.62 9.16
C LYS A 931 -47.75 -59.76 9.72
N GLN A 932 -48.77 -59.85 8.86
CA GLN A 932 -50.19 -59.86 9.25
C GLN A 932 -50.58 -58.65 10.13
N GLN A 933 -50.06 -57.47 9.78
CA GLN A 933 -50.31 -56.18 10.47
C GLN A 933 -50.95 -55.17 9.50
N GLU A 934 -51.53 -54.09 10.04
CA GLU A 934 -51.97 -52.94 9.22
C GLU A 934 -50.77 -52.02 8.88
N ASP A 935 -50.81 -51.36 7.72
CA ASP A 935 -49.75 -50.47 7.23
C ASP A 935 -49.39 -49.35 8.23
N VAL A 936 -50.38 -48.87 8.99
CA VAL A 936 -50.22 -47.82 10.01
C VAL A 936 -49.49 -48.32 11.27
N ASP A 937 -49.66 -49.61 11.58
CA ASP A 937 -49.18 -50.29 12.78
C ASP A 937 -47.86 -51.04 12.54
N LEU A 938 -47.38 -51.06 11.29
CA LEU A 938 -46.09 -51.65 10.96
C LEU A 938 -44.96 -50.82 11.59
N GLU A 939 -44.39 -51.34 12.67
CA GLU A 939 -43.23 -50.73 13.29
C GLU A 939 -41.98 -50.89 12.42
N LEU A 940 -41.49 -49.76 11.91
CA LEU A 940 -40.20 -49.68 11.22
C LEU A 940 -39.04 -49.63 12.24
N ILE A 941 -38.87 -50.70 13.03
CA ILE A 941 -37.71 -50.86 13.91
C ILE A 941 -36.48 -51.03 13.01
N GLU A 942 -35.36 -50.37 13.37
CA GLU A 942 -34.12 -50.44 12.57
C GLU A 942 -33.70 -51.90 12.37
N SER A 943 -33.97 -52.42 11.17
CA SER A 943 -33.44 -53.69 10.72
C SER A 943 -31.97 -53.47 10.38
N SER A 944 -31.09 -54.10 11.15
CA SER A 944 -29.67 -54.20 10.83
C SER A 944 -29.49 -54.63 9.37
N LEU A 945 -28.34 -54.35 8.76
CA LEU A 945 -28.08 -54.79 7.38
C LEU A 945 -28.35 -56.30 7.23
N ALA A 946 -28.02 -57.10 8.26
CA ALA A 946 -28.32 -58.52 8.31
C ALA A 946 -29.83 -58.82 8.24
N ALA A 947 -30.66 -58.09 8.98
CA ALA A 947 -32.11 -58.24 8.94
C ALA A 947 -32.70 -57.80 7.60
N ARG A 948 -32.13 -56.78 6.93
CA ARG A 948 -32.55 -56.37 5.58
C ARG A 948 -32.19 -57.41 4.52
N ILE A 949 -31.01 -58.01 4.63
CA ILE A 949 -30.57 -59.12 3.77
C ILE A 949 -31.51 -60.31 3.92
N GLN A 950 -31.78 -60.74 5.15
CA GLN A 950 -32.70 -61.86 5.42
C GLN A 950 -34.12 -61.56 4.89
N TRP A 951 -34.59 -60.33 5.07
CA TRP A 951 -35.89 -59.88 4.56
C TRP A 951 -35.96 -59.95 3.03
N GLU A 952 -34.95 -59.46 2.33
CA GLU A 952 -34.91 -59.47 0.86
C GLU A 952 -34.76 -60.90 0.30
N LEU A 953 -33.99 -61.77 0.96
CA LEU A 953 -33.90 -63.19 0.61
C LEU A 953 -35.22 -63.94 0.83
N ALA A 954 -35.95 -63.63 1.91
CA ALA A 954 -37.28 -64.17 2.16
C ALA A 954 -38.27 -63.73 1.07
N LEU A 955 -38.22 -62.46 0.66
CA LEU A 955 -38.98 -61.92 -0.48
C LEU A 955 -38.66 -62.65 -1.80
N GLU A 956 -37.37 -62.80 -2.15
CA GLU A 956 -36.94 -63.55 -3.34
C GLU A 956 -37.45 -65.00 -3.31
N SER A 957 -37.46 -65.67 -2.14
CA SER A 957 -37.97 -67.03 -1.98
C SER A 957 -39.50 -67.14 -2.12
N SER A 958 -40.24 -66.17 -1.57
CA SER A 958 -41.71 -66.11 -1.66
C SER A 958 -42.24 -65.73 -3.04
N SER A 959 -41.41 -65.11 -3.88
CA SER A 959 -41.74 -64.79 -5.28
C SER A 959 -41.49 -65.94 -6.28
N ARG A 960 -40.87 -67.04 -5.83
CA ARG A 960 -40.60 -68.25 -6.62
C ARG A 960 -41.60 -69.38 -6.37
N THR A 961 -42.52 -69.19 -5.42
CA THR A 961 -43.69 -70.03 -5.11
C THR A 961 -44.94 -69.28 -5.52
#